data_AF-A0A0D3EMT7-F1
#
_entry.id   AF-A0A0D3EMT7-F1
#
_cell.length_a   1.000
_cell.length_b   1.000
_cell.length_c   1.000
_cell.angle_alpha   90.00
_cell.angle_beta   90.00
_cell.angle_gamma   90.00
#
_symmetry.space_group_name_H-M   'P 1'
#
loop_
_entity.id
_entity.type
_entity.pdbx_description
1 polymer ?
#
loop_
_entity_poly.entity_id
_entity_poly.type
_entity_poly.pdbx_seq_one_letter_code
_entity_poly.pdbx_strand_id
1 'polypeptide(L)'
;MINDDYACMCMLAVAVRLAAAIVVPSAAPCALTVGFYNGKCGNVSVESVVYDTVKAFLDADKSKGAALVRLLFHDCFVNGCDGSILLDNSTTNPSPEKFAVANLGIAGLDVIDAVKAKLETACPGVVSCADIVVFAGRDASRYMSNGGVNFDVPAGRLDGIVSSSVDAQNTLPDSKADIGKLIANFAAKGFTPEELVILSGAHSIGKAHCSNFDDRLTAPDSEINADYRDNVLSKTCKSAPNPTLANNIRDIDAATLGDLASYVVPAVGGDYLDNSYYKNNKNNLVLFNSDWALVGSNATLQHVNEYAENGTLWNIDFAQALVKLSKLAMPAGSVFVVVCMLAVAFRLVAAVVVPSAAPGGLTVGYYNGKCNNVNVESIVYNTVKDFLDADRSKGAALVRLLFHDCFVRGCDGSILLDNSTANPSPEKMSGANIGIAGLDVIDAIKAKLETACPGVVSCADIVVFAGRDASRYMSNGGVSFDVPAGRLDGVVSSAADATNTLPDSKTGVATLISNFAKKGFTPEELVILSGAHSIGKAHCSNFDDRLTAPDSEINADYRDNVLNKTCKSSSAAANPTLIRDIDAATLGDLASYVVPAVGGDYLDNSYYKNNKNNLVLFHSDWALVGTNSTLQHVNEYAENGTLWNIDFAQALVKLSKLAMPAGSVGQIRKTCRAINY
;
A
#
# COMPACT_ATOMS: atom_id res chain seq x y z
N MET A 1 -64.13 -44.07 -47.63
CA MET A 1 -64.22 -43.21 -46.42
C MET A 1 -63.94 -44.13 -45.25
N ILE A 2 -62.70 -44.09 -44.78
CA ILE A 2 -61.98 -45.21 -44.15
C ILE A 2 -61.05 -44.57 -43.10
N ASN A 3 -61.15 -45.00 -41.84
CA ASN A 3 -60.08 -45.10 -40.82
C ASN A 3 -59.32 -43.80 -40.43
N ASP A 4 -58.48 -43.64 -39.39
CA ASP A 4 -58.15 -44.28 -38.09
C ASP A 4 -57.26 -43.23 -37.33
N ASP A 5 -57.02 -43.21 -35.99
CA ASP A 5 -57.46 -44.05 -34.88
C ASP A 5 -57.37 -43.33 -33.48
N TYR A 6 -57.67 -44.07 -32.41
CA TYR A 6 -57.27 -43.96 -30.98
C TYR A 6 -56.85 -42.63 -30.31
N ALA A 7 -57.47 -42.38 -29.15
CA ALA A 7 -56.96 -41.50 -28.10
C ALA A 7 -55.99 -42.22 -27.15
N CYS A 8 -54.93 -41.54 -26.67
CA CYS A 8 -54.34 -41.85 -25.36
C CYS A 8 -53.51 -40.68 -24.73
N MET A 9 -53.80 -40.42 -23.45
CA MET A 9 -52.92 -39.87 -22.39
C MET A 9 -52.10 -38.56 -22.58
N CYS A 10 -52.69 -37.48 -22.05
CA CYS A 10 -52.19 -36.65 -20.93
C CYS A 10 -50.81 -35.92 -20.93
N MET A 11 -50.95 -34.63 -20.58
CA MET A 11 -50.09 -33.77 -19.72
C MET A 11 -49.08 -32.76 -20.32
N LEU A 12 -49.36 -31.51 -19.91
CA LEU A 12 -48.50 -30.36 -19.59
C LEU A 12 -47.91 -29.43 -20.67
N ALA A 13 -48.20 -28.14 -20.44
CA ALA A 13 -47.35 -26.96 -20.64
C ALA A 13 -46.94 -26.55 -22.08
N VAL A 14 -47.85 -25.84 -22.76
CA VAL A 14 -47.49 -24.90 -23.85
C VAL A 14 -47.68 -23.47 -23.38
N ALA A 15 -46.58 -22.70 -23.33
CA ALA A 15 -46.58 -21.24 -23.41
C ALA A 15 -45.15 -20.71 -23.67
N VAL A 16 -44.65 -20.88 -24.90
CA VAL A 16 -43.45 -20.16 -25.35
C VAL A 16 -43.73 -18.66 -25.28
N ARG A 17 -43.01 -17.92 -24.42
CA ARG A 17 -43.13 -16.45 -24.34
C ARG A 17 -42.14 -15.78 -25.27
N LEU A 18 -42.67 -14.82 -26.03
CA LEU A 18 -41.95 -13.91 -26.90
C LEU A 18 -40.92 -13.11 -26.08
N ALA A 19 -39.63 -13.33 -26.32
CA ALA A 19 -38.56 -12.57 -25.69
C ALA A 19 -38.39 -11.22 -26.42
N ALA A 20 -39.15 -10.21 -25.97
CA ALA A 20 -38.80 -8.82 -26.28
C ALA A 20 -37.51 -8.46 -25.54
N ALA A 21 -36.45 -8.13 -26.28
CA ALA A 21 -35.14 -7.81 -25.70
C ALA A 21 -35.19 -6.46 -24.97
N ILE A 22 -35.52 -6.50 -23.67
CA ILE A 22 -35.27 -5.38 -22.76
C ILE A 22 -33.77 -5.37 -22.48
N VAL A 23 -33.05 -4.51 -23.19
CA VAL A 23 -31.65 -4.20 -22.89
C VAL A 23 -31.62 -3.42 -21.58
N VAL A 24 -31.38 -4.14 -20.48
CA VAL A 24 -31.07 -3.52 -19.18
C VAL A 24 -29.62 -3.01 -19.27
N PRO A 25 -29.35 -1.71 -19.09
CA PRO A 25 -27.98 -1.21 -19.08
C PRO A 25 -27.25 -1.77 -17.86
N SER A 26 -26.07 -2.37 -18.07
CA SER A 26 -25.25 -2.87 -16.96
C SER A 26 -24.78 -1.72 -16.08
N ALA A 27 -24.83 -1.93 -14.76
CA ALA A 27 -24.06 -1.09 -13.85
C ALA A 27 -22.58 -1.31 -14.16
N ALA A 28 -21.91 -0.28 -14.66
CA ALA A 28 -20.48 -0.33 -14.93
C ALA A 28 -19.70 -0.50 -13.60
N PRO A 29 -18.50 -1.11 -13.64
CA PRO A 29 -17.59 -1.10 -12.49
C PRO A 29 -17.26 0.35 -12.04
N CYS A 30 -16.58 0.49 -10.89
CA CYS A 30 -15.92 1.73 -10.45
C CYS A 30 -14.71 2.09 -11.35
N ALA A 31 -14.89 1.96 -12.67
CA ALA A 31 -13.93 2.31 -13.67
C ALA A 31 -14.01 3.80 -13.95
N LEU A 32 -12.85 4.42 -14.11
CA LEU A 32 -12.73 5.79 -14.56
C LEU A 32 -13.38 5.92 -15.95
N THR A 33 -14.19 6.94 -16.16
CA THR A 33 -14.89 7.18 -17.44
C THR A 33 -14.57 8.54 -18.03
N VAL A 34 -14.44 8.60 -19.37
CA VAL A 34 -14.36 9.86 -20.10
C VAL A 34 -15.69 10.60 -19.94
N GLY A 35 -15.65 11.91 -19.67
CA GLY A 35 -16.84 12.70 -19.41
C GLY A 35 -17.55 12.37 -18.09
N PHE A 36 -16.84 11.83 -17.08
CA PHE A 36 -17.40 11.46 -15.77
C PHE A 36 -18.22 12.58 -15.12
N TYR A 37 -17.87 13.84 -15.35
CA TYR A 37 -18.54 15.01 -14.76
C TYR A 37 -19.75 15.55 -15.56
N ASN A 38 -20.06 14.97 -16.71
CA ASN A 38 -21.17 15.41 -17.56
C ASN A 38 -22.51 15.37 -16.80
N GLY A 39 -23.18 16.53 -16.72
CA GLY A 39 -24.45 16.69 -16.01
C GLY A 39 -24.37 16.71 -14.48
N LYS A 40 -23.20 16.48 -13.87
CA LYS A 40 -23.02 16.52 -12.40
C LYS A 40 -22.94 17.93 -11.83
N CYS A 41 -22.63 18.92 -12.68
CA CYS A 41 -22.47 20.33 -12.33
C CYS A 41 -23.52 21.24 -12.99
N GLY A 42 -24.73 20.74 -13.21
CA GLY A 42 -25.77 21.45 -13.95
C GLY A 42 -25.31 21.78 -15.38
N ASN A 43 -25.27 23.08 -15.71
CA ASN A 43 -24.80 23.57 -17.00
C ASN A 43 -23.29 23.86 -17.07
N VAL A 44 -22.55 23.65 -15.98
CA VAL A 44 -21.10 23.92 -15.91
C VAL A 44 -20.32 22.72 -16.46
N SER A 45 -19.51 22.95 -17.50
CA SER A 45 -18.54 21.97 -17.99
C SER A 45 -17.28 22.02 -17.12
N VAL A 46 -17.06 20.99 -16.29
CA VAL A 46 -15.87 20.89 -15.43
C VAL A 46 -14.59 20.95 -16.27
N GLU A 47 -14.50 20.13 -17.32
CA GLU A 47 -13.30 20.05 -18.17
C GLU A 47 -13.03 21.37 -18.91
N SER A 48 -14.06 22.15 -19.25
CA SER A 48 -13.88 23.50 -19.82
C SER A 48 -13.35 24.50 -18.78
N VAL A 49 -13.86 24.46 -17.54
CA VAL A 49 -13.35 25.32 -16.45
C VAL A 49 -11.89 24.99 -16.11
N VAL A 50 -11.50 23.72 -16.15
CA VAL A 50 -10.09 23.31 -16.02
C VAL A 50 -9.29 23.87 -17.20
N TYR A 51 -9.66 23.52 -18.44
CA TYR A 51 -8.93 23.90 -19.65
C TYR A 51 -8.76 25.42 -19.78
N ASP A 52 -9.82 26.22 -19.63
CA ASP A 52 -9.76 27.67 -19.75
C ASP A 52 -8.86 28.31 -18.68
N THR A 53 -8.82 27.70 -17.49
CA THR A 53 -7.94 28.17 -16.41
C THR A 53 -6.49 27.79 -16.65
N VAL A 54 -6.21 26.52 -16.97
CA VAL A 54 -4.86 26.05 -17.32
C VAL A 54 -4.32 26.84 -18.49
N LYS A 55 -5.10 27.03 -19.55
CA LYS A 55 -4.74 27.84 -20.71
C LYS A 55 -4.41 29.28 -20.33
N ALA A 56 -5.21 29.94 -19.50
CA ALA A 56 -4.94 31.31 -19.06
C ALA A 56 -3.64 31.43 -18.25
N PHE A 57 -3.28 30.41 -17.46
CA PHE A 57 -1.99 30.35 -16.76
C PHE A 57 -0.82 30.10 -17.71
N LEU A 58 -0.97 29.23 -18.72
CA LEU A 58 0.07 28.92 -19.71
C LEU A 58 0.28 30.04 -20.75
N ASP A 59 -0.78 30.79 -21.10
CA ASP A 59 -0.70 32.00 -21.93
C ASP A 59 0.10 33.10 -21.23
N ALA A 60 0.05 33.17 -19.89
CA ALA A 60 0.80 34.13 -19.08
C ALA A 60 2.23 33.64 -18.75
N ASP A 61 2.40 32.34 -18.50
CA ASP A 61 3.68 31.71 -18.14
C ASP A 61 3.71 30.25 -18.63
N LYS A 62 4.34 30.03 -19.79
CA LYS A 62 4.51 28.70 -20.39
C LYS A 62 5.25 27.70 -19.48
N SER A 63 6.09 28.14 -18.55
CA SER A 63 6.85 27.23 -17.69
C SER A 63 5.94 26.36 -16.81
N LYS A 64 4.72 26.86 -16.52
CA LYS A 64 3.66 26.12 -15.83
C LYS A 64 3.16 24.91 -16.61
N GLY A 65 3.29 24.91 -17.94
CA GLY A 65 2.99 23.73 -18.76
C GLY A 65 3.89 22.55 -18.44
N ALA A 66 5.21 22.77 -18.40
CA ALA A 66 6.16 21.75 -17.99
C ALA A 66 5.97 21.33 -16.53
N ALA A 67 5.66 22.29 -15.65
CA ALA A 67 5.38 22.01 -14.24
C ALA A 67 4.15 21.09 -14.05
N LEU A 68 3.06 21.31 -14.80
CA LEU A 68 1.86 20.47 -14.74
C LEU A 68 2.05 19.07 -15.34
N VAL A 69 2.86 18.93 -16.39
CA VAL A 69 3.24 17.62 -16.93
C VAL A 69 4.08 16.84 -15.91
N ARG A 70 5.04 17.49 -15.23
CA ARG A 70 5.77 16.91 -14.10
C ARG A 70 4.83 16.53 -12.95
N LEU A 71 3.92 17.42 -12.55
CA LEU A 71 2.97 17.19 -11.46
C LEU A 71 2.10 15.95 -11.72
N LEU A 72 1.56 15.81 -12.93
CA LEU A 72 0.82 14.62 -13.35
C LEU A 72 1.66 13.34 -13.21
N PHE A 73 2.90 13.33 -13.71
CA PHE A 73 3.75 12.14 -13.59
C PHE A 73 4.06 11.83 -12.13
N HIS A 74 4.45 12.83 -11.34
CA HIS A 74 4.86 12.63 -9.95
C HIS A 74 3.70 12.21 -9.04
N ASP A 75 2.47 12.67 -9.27
CA ASP A 75 1.26 12.20 -8.56
C ASP A 75 0.87 10.77 -8.99
N CYS A 76 0.86 10.50 -10.29
CA CYS A 76 0.43 9.20 -10.81
C CYS A 76 1.39 8.07 -10.48
N PHE A 77 2.70 8.30 -10.59
CA PHE A 77 3.69 7.24 -10.55
C PHE A 77 3.93 6.69 -9.13
N VAL A 78 3.66 7.48 -8.08
CA VAL A 78 3.82 7.06 -6.68
C VAL A 78 2.64 6.18 -6.23
N ASN A 79 1.53 6.77 -5.78
CA ASN A 79 0.42 6.06 -5.16
C ASN A 79 -0.87 6.02 -6.00
N GLY A 80 -0.82 6.39 -7.29
CA GLY A 80 -1.88 6.11 -8.26
C GLY A 80 -2.88 7.25 -8.47
N CYS A 81 -2.38 8.41 -8.89
CA CYS A 81 -3.13 9.56 -9.44
C CYS A 81 -4.21 10.10 -8.49
N ASP A 82 -3.97 10.06 -7.17
CA ASP A 82 -4.95 10.37 -6.15
C ASP A 82 -4.86 11.82 -5.64
N GLY A 83 -3.99 12.66 -6.21
CA GLY A 83 -3.79 14.03 -5.75
C GLY A 83 -3.05 14.12 -4.41
N SER A 84 -2.51 13.02 -3.88
CA SER A 84 -1.78 12.97 -2.60
C SER A 84 -0.52 13.84 -2.57
N ILE A 85 0.07 14.16 -3.73
CA ILE A 85 1.19 15.11 -3.86
C ILE A 85 0.78 16.55 -3.49
N LEU A 86 -0.52 16.86 -3.47
CA LEU A 86 -1.04 18.18 -3.12
C LEU A 86 -1.11 18.42 -1.61
N LEU A 87 -0.90 17.39 -0.77
CA LEU A 87 -1.01 17.53 0.68
C LEU A 87 0.19 18.29 1.27
N ASP A 88 -0.10 19.31 2.09
CA ASP A 88 0.89 20.01 2.89
C ASP A 88 1.25 19.25 4.17
N ASN A 89 2.38 19.61 4.78
CA ASN A 89 2.78 19.04 6.04
C ASN A 89 1.80 19.43 7.17
N SER A 90 1.63 18.53 8.13
CA SER A 90 0.71 18.68 9.24
C SER A 90 1.24 17.95 10.47
N THR A 91 0.60 18.14 11.63
CA THR A 91 0.94 17.42 12.86
C THR A 91 0.70 15.91 12.76
N THR A 92 -0.19 15.47 11.88
CA THR A 92 -0.50 14.05 11.64
C THR A 92 0.23 13.45 10.44
N ASN A 93 0.74 14.29 9.54
CA ASN A 93 1.65 13.90 8.46
C ASN A 93 2.75 14.97 8.28
N PRO A 94 3.89 14.85 8.97
CA PRO A 94 4.97 15.83 8.88
C PRO A 94 5.83 15.70 7.60
N SER A 95 5.60 14.66 6.78
CA SER A 95 6.46 14.36 5.62
C SER A 95 5.67 13.77 4.44
N PRO A 96 4.73 14.53 3.84
CA PRO A 96 4.00 14.10 2.65
C PRO A 96 4.85 14.16 1.38
N GLU A 97 4.37 13.53 0.30
CA GLU A 97 5.03 13.39 -0.99
C GLU A 97 5.57 14.72 -1.52
N LYS A 98 4.83 15.82 -1.34
CA LYS A 98 5.19 17.19 -1.76
C LYS A 98 6.63 17.61 -1.36
N PHE A 99 7.13 17.11 -0.23
CA PHE A 99 8.45 17.47 0.32
C PHE A 99 9.51 16.37 0.18
N ALA A 100 9.25 15.31 -0.59
CA ALA A 100 10.28 14.32 -0.97
C ALA A 100 11.41 14.98 -1.77
N VAL A 101 12.63 14.42 -1.72
CA VAL A 101 13.78 14.98 -2.47
C VAL A 101 13.51 14.98 -3.98
N ALA A 102 12.90 13.91 -4.52
CA ALA A 102 12.43 13.84 -5.90
C ALA A 102 11.32 14.86 -6.27
N ASN A 103 10.58 15.38 -5.28
CA ASN A 103 9.51 16.36 -5.44
C ASN A 103 9.94 17.80 -5.08
N LEU A 104 11.20 18.03 -4.70
CA LEU A 104 11.70 19.39 -4.49
C LEU A 104 11.51 20.24 -5.76
N GLY A 105 11.10 21.49 -5.55
CA GLY A 105 10.76 22.41 -6.63
C GLY A 105 9.56 21.99 -7.49
N ILE A 106 8.65 21.13 -7.00
CA ILE A 106 7.38 20.91 -7.69
C ILE A 106 6.60 22.23 -7.78
N ALA A 107 5.99 22.50 -8.93
CA ALA A 107 5.38 23.78 -9.26
C ALA A 107 4.03 23.57 -9.99
N GLY A 108 3.29 24.65 -10.24
CA GLY A 108 1.96 24.59 -10.86
C GLY A 108 0.83 24.29 -9.88
N LEU A 109 1.12 24.15 -8.58
CA LEU A 109 0.11 23.99 -7.51
C LEU A 109 -0.88 25.17 -7.48
N ASP A 110 -0.41 26.38 -7.79
CA ASP A 110 -1.23 27.59 -7.91
C ASP A 110 -2.27 27.51 -9.05
N VAL A 111 -1.98 26.75 -10.10
CA VAL A 111 -2.96 26.46 -11.17
C VAL A 111 -4.04 25.52 -10.65
N ILE A 112 -3.65 24.47 -9.90
CA ILE A 112 -4.58 23.51 -9.30
C ILE A 112 -5.52 24.22 -8.31
N ASP A 113 -4.98 25.07 -7.44
CA ASP A 113 -5.76 25.88 -6.49
C ASP A 113 -6.73 26.83 -7.20
N ALA A 114 -6.29 27.51 -8.26
CA ALA A 114 -7.14 28.40 -9.04
C ALA A 114 -8.27 27.66 -9.79
N VAL A 115 -7.99 26.46 -10.30
CA VAL A 115 -9.00 25.57 -10.90
C VAL A 115 -9.99 25.11 -9.82
N LYS A 116 -9.50 24.61 -8.68
CA LYS A 116 -10.32 24.12 -7.57
C LYS A 116 -11.21 25.21 -7.01
N ALA A 117 -10.71 26.43 -6.79
CA ALA A 117 -11.51 27.57 -6.31
C ALA A 117 -12.67 27.95 -7.25
N LYS A 118 -12.42 27.95 -8.57
CA LYS A 118 -13.48 28.17 -9.58
C LYS A 118 -14.51 27.04 -9.57
N LEU A 119 -14.05 25.79 -9.49
CA LEU A 119 -14.93 24.62 -9.47
C LEU A 119 -15.75 24.54 -8.18
N GLU A 120 -15.20 24.87 -7.01
CA GLU A 120 -15.96 24.94 -5.76
C GLU A 120 -16.99 26.08 -5.76
N THR A 121 -16.74 27.16 -6.50
CA THR A 121 -17.73 28.24 -6.71
C THR A 121 -18.86 27.80 -7.63
N ALA A 122 -18.56 26.99 -8.66
CA ALA A 122 -19.49 26.64 -9.73
C ALA A 122 -20.19 25.27 -9.53
N CYS A 123 -19.58 24.37 -8.75
CA CYS A 123 -19.99 22.98 -8.51
C CYS A 123 -19.42 22.47 -7.16
N PRO A 124 -19.93 22.98 -6.01
CA PRO A 124 -19.32 22.75 -4.70
C PRO A 124 -19.26 21.26 -4.31
N GLY A 125 -18.10 20.79 -3.86
CA GLY A 125 -17.90 19.46 -3.30
C GLY A 125 -18.01 18.29 -4.28
N VAL A 126 -18.01 18.53 -5.60
CA VAL A 126 -18.22 17.49 -6.62
C VAL A 126 -16.93 17.02 -7.30
N VAL A 127 -15.98 17.93 -7.57
CA VAL A 127 -14.77 17.63 -8.37
C VAL A 127 -13.57 17.39 -7.46
N SER A 128 -12.91 16.24 -7.60
CA SER A 128 -11.71 15.89 -6.84
C SER A 128 -10.50 16.70 -7.31
N CYS A 129 -9.58 16.99 -6.40
CA CYS A 129 -8.26 17.51 -6.74
C CYS A 129 -7.45 16.51 -7.58
N ALA A 130 -7.62 15.20 -7.31
CA ALA A 130 -7.07 14.10 -8.10
C ALA A 130 -7.40 14.22 -9.60
N ASP A 131 -8.69 14.37 -9.96
CA ASP A 131 -9.08 14.55 -11.36
C ASP A 131 -8.62 15.90 -11.93
N ILE A 132 -8.53 16.95 -11.10
CA ILE A 132 -8.00 18.26 -11.54
C ILE A 132 -6.53 18.15 -11.95
N VAL A 133 -5.68 17.41 -11.21
CA VAL A 133 -4.28 17.17 -11.59
C VAL A 133 -4.20 16.45 -12.94
N VAL A 134 -5.03 15.42 -13.14
CA VAL A 134 -5.06 14.65 -14.40
C VAL A 134 -5.55 15.49 -15.59
N PHE A 135 -6.62 16.27 -15.43
CA PHE A 135 -7.09 17.19 -16.47
C PHE A 135 -6.05 18.29 -16.75
N ALA A 136 -5.42 18.87 -15.73
CA ALA A 136 -4.43 19.92 -15.90
C ALA A 136 -3.16 19.43 -16.61
N GLY A 137 -2.69 18.21 -16.30
CA GLY A 137 -1.58 17.58 -17.03
C GLY A 137 -1.91 17.24 -18.48
N ARG A 138 -3.14 16.79 -18.77
CA ARG A 138 -3.66 16.62 -20.15
C ARG A 138 -3.66 17.96 -20.90
N ASP A 139 -4.26 18.98 -20.32
CA ASP A 139 -4.46 20.28 -20.97
C ASP A 139 -3.14 21.01 -21.18
N ALA A 140 -2.19 20.88 -20.24
CA ALA A 140 -0.81 21.30 -20.41
C ALA A 140 -0.11 20.53 -21.54
N SER A 141 -0.18 19.19 -21.58
CA SER A 141 0.41 18.37 -22.65
C SER A 141 -0.11 18.78 -24.03
N ARG A 142 -1.41 19.03 -24.14
CA ARG A 142 -2.06 19.52 -25.36
C ARG A 142 -1.61 20.92 -25.74
N TYR A 143 -1.51 21.85 -24.80
CA TYR A 143 -1.04 23.21 -25.07
C TYR A 143 0.42 23.21 -25.54
N MET A 144 1.30 22.53 -24.79
CA MET A 144 2.75 22.51 -25.02
C MET A 144 3.13 21.76 -26.29
N SER A 145 2.27 20.87 -26.82
CA SER A 145 2.45 20.20 -28.11
C SER A 145 1.75 20.90 -29.29
N ASN A 146 1.23 22.12 -29.11
CA ASN A 146 0.40 22.84 -30.09
C ASN A 146 -0.79 21.99 -30.61
N GLY A 147 -1.39 21.19 -29.72
CA GLY A 147 -2.50 20.28 -30.03
C GLY A 147 -2.09 18.92 -30.58
N GLY A 148 -0.80 18.62 -30.73
CA GLY A 148 -0.31 17.33 -31.23
C GLY A 148 -0.62 16.17 -30.28
N VAL A 149 -0.36 16.34 -28.99
CA VAL A 149 -0.74 15.40 -27.93
C VAL A 149 -2.16 15.74 -27.46
N ASN A 150 -3.15 15.04 -28.00
CA ASN A 150 -4.56 15.26 -27.66
C ASN A 150 -5.26 13.94 -27.36
N PHE A 151 -5.85 13.84 -26.17
CA PHE A 151 -6.46 12.63 -25.64
C PHE A 151 -7.54 12.96 -24.62
N ASP A 152 -8.56 12.11 -24.55
CA ASP A 152 -9.52 12.14 -23.44
C ASP A 152 -8.96 11.34 -22.26
N VAL A 153 -8.94 11.94 -21.08
CA VAL A 153 -8.62 11.24 -19.83
C VAL A 153 -9.90 10.76 -19.17
N PRO A 154 -9.93 9.52 -18.66
CA PRO A 154 -11.03 9.08 -17.84
C PRO A 154 -10.92 9.70 -16.44
N ALA A 155 -12.05 9.96 -15.80
CA ALA A 155 -12.16 10.61 -14.50
C ALA A 155 -13.12 9.87 -13.57
N GLY A 156 -13.26 10.34 -12.35
CA GLY A 156 -13.92 9.68 -11.23
C GLY A 156 -12.96 9.24 -10.12
N ARG A 157 -11.77 9.84 -10.05
CA ARG A 157 -10.83 9.62 -8.94
C ARG A 157 -11.33 10.36 -7.70
N LEU A 158 -10.95 9.88 -6.54
CA LEU A 158 -11.28 10.46 -5.24
C LEU A 158 -9.98 10.86 -4.55
N ASP A 159 -10.02 11.94 -3.78
CA ASP A 159 -8.82 12.54 -3.22
C ASP A 159 -8.14 11.61 -2.20
N GLY A 160 -6.85 11.38 -2.43
CA GLY A 160 -5.95 10.63 -1.57
C GLY A 160 -5.72 11.35 -0.26
N ILE A 161 -5.77 10.59 0.84
CA ILE A 161 -5.54 11.08 2.21
C ILE A 161 -4.27 10.51 2.84
N VAL A 162 -3.51 9.72 2.07
CA VAL A 162 -2.21 9.16 2.43
C VAL A 162 -1.19 9.75 1.47
N SER A 163 -0.06 10.20 1.99
CA SER A 163 1.00 10.86 1.22
C SER A 163 2.29 10.67 2.00
N SER A 164 3.33 10.11 1.39
CA SER A 164 4.58 9.72 2.05
C SER A 164 5.79 10.15 1.23
N SER A 165 6.65 11.01 1.80
CA SER A 165 7.89 11.41 1.15
C SER A 165 8.83 10.23 0.87
N VAL A 166 8.70 9.15 1.65
CA VAL A 166 9.46 7.90 1.48
C VAL A 166 8.95 7.13 0.27
N ASP A 167 7.62 7.00 0.11
CA ASP A 167 7.01 6.33 -1.04
C ASP A 167 7.41 7.02 -2.34
N ALA A 168 7.34 8.36 -2.35
CA ALA A 168 7.79 9.17 -3.48
C ALA A 168 9.29 8.96 -3.78
N GLN A 169 10.14 8.94 -2.76
CA GLN A 169 11.59 8.75 -2.92
C GLN A 169 11.97 7.33 -3.38
N ASN A 170 11.21 6.31 -2.99
CA ASN A 170 11.44 4.92 -3.37
C ASN A 170 10.85 4.57 -4.74
N THR A 171 9.83 5.31 -5.19
CA THR A 171 9.05 4.96 -6.39
C THR A 171 9.40 5.81 -7.61
N LEU A 172 9.73 7.09 -7.44
CA LEU A 172 10.04 7.97 -8.56
C LEU A 172 11.41 7.59 -9.19
N PRO A 173 11.52 7.58 -10.53
CA PRO A 173 12.78 7.29 -11.20
C PRO A 173 13.83 8.37 -10.92
N ASP A 174 15.02 7.95 -10.51
CA ASP A 174 16.16 8.84 -10.28
C ASP A 174 16.80 9.29 -11.61
N SER A 175 17.14 10.58 -11.74
CA SER A 175 17.71 11.16 -12.96
C SER A 175 19.13 10.67 -13.30
N LYS A 176 19.78 9.99 -12.36
CA LYS A 176 21.11 9.38 -12.49
C LYS A 176 21.04 7.87 -12.74
N ALA A 177 19.84 7.29 -12.78
CA ALA A 177 19.62 5.85 -12.91
C ALA A 177 20.12 5.27 -14.25
N ASP A 178 20.69 4.07 -14.17
CA ASP A 178 21.02 3.25 -15.35
C ASP A 178 19.78 2.62 -15.99
N ILE A 179 19.93 2.14 -17.23
CA ILE A 179 18.83 1.58 -18.02
C ILE A 179 18.18 0.34 -17.39
N GLY A 180 18.94 -0.44 -16.61
CA GLY A 180 18.41 -1.61 -15.90
C GLY A 180 17.45 -1.20 -14.80
N LYS A 181 17.82 -0.19 -14.00
CA LYS A 181 16.95 0.40 -12.97
C LYS A 181 15.71 1.05 -13.56
N LEU A 182 15.84 1.81 -14.65
CA LEU A 182 14.70 2.45 -15.31
C LEU A 182 13.69 1.42 -15.82
N ILE A 183 14.16 0.38 -16.51
CA ILE A 183 13.29 -0.70 -17.00
C ILE A 183 12.61 -1.42 -15.82
N ALA A 184 13.33 -1.71 -14.74
CA ALA A 184 12.75 -2.36 -13.56
C ALA A 184 11.69 -1.48 -12.85
N ASN A 185 11.97 -0.18 -12.70
CA ASN A 185 11.08 0.80 -12.08
C ASN A 185 9.77 0.98 -12.88
N PHE A 186 9.85 1.10 -14.21
CA PHE A 186 8.67 1.18 -15.07
C PHE A 186 7.91 -0.15 -15.15
N ALA A 187 8.61 -1.29 -15.20
CA ALA A 187 7.99 -2.62 -15.16
C ALA A 187 7.22 -2.87 -13.86
N ALA A 188 7.68 -2.36 -12.72
CA ALA A 188 6.97 -2.43 -11.44
C ALA A 188 5.62 -1.68 -11.46
N LYS A 189 5.44 -0.72 -12.38
CA LYS A 189 4.19 0.00 -12.65
C LYS A 189 3.46 -0.53 -13.90
N GLY A 190 3.89 -1.68 -14.44
CA GLY A 190 3.26 -2.33 -15.59
C GLY A 190 3.54 -1.67 -16.95
N PHE A 191 4.58 -0.83 -17.05
CA PHE A 191 5.01 -0.23 -18.31
C PHE A 191 6.10 -1.04 -19.02
N THR A 192 6.10 -0.98 -20.35
CA THR A 192 7.11 -1.59 -21.22
C THR A 192 8.34 -0.68 -21.37
N PRO A 193 9.48 -1.19 -21.88
CA PRO A 193 10.62 -0.36 -22.26
C PRO A 193 10.28 0.70 -23.32
N GLU A 194 9.32 0.42 -24.21
CA GLU A 194 8.77 1.39 -25.16
C GLU A 194 8.03 2.52 -24.45
N GLU A 195 7.16 2.22 -23.49
CA GLU A 195 6.42 3.22 -22.72
C GLU A 195 7.31 4.04 -21.77
N LEU A 196 8.41 3.46 -21.27
CA LEU A 196 9.50 4.20 -20.65
C LEU A 196 10.09 5.23 -21.62
N VAL A 197 10.48 4.81 -22.84
CA VAL A 197 11.03 5.71 -23.85
C VAL A 197 10.03 6.80 -24.25
N ILE A 198 8.75 6.45 -24.43
CA ILE A 198 7.66 7.40 -24.71
C ILE A 198 7.59 8.45 -23.61
N LEU A 199 7.40 8.05 -22.35
CA LEU A 199 7.16 8.97 -21.22
C LEU A 199 8.38 9.85 -20.93
N SER A 200 9.60 9.35 -21.10
CA SER A 200 10.83 10.17 -21.01
C SER A 200 10.87 11.33 -22.01
N GLY A 201 10.11 11.27 -23.11
CA GLY A 201 9.95 12.39 -24.04
C GLY A 201 9.33 13.65 -23.42
N ALA A 202 8.74 13.56 -22.22
CA ALA A 202 8.36 14.72 -21.42
C ALA A 202 9.55 15.65 -21.08
N HIS A 203 10.78 15.13 -21.05
CA HIS A 203 12.01 15.93 -20.87
C HIS A 203 12.35 16.81 -22.09
N SER A 204 11.53 16.80 -23.15
CA SER A 204 11.58 17.79 -24.24
C SER A 204 11.23 19.23 -23.81
N ILE A 205 10.67 19.42 -22.60
CA ILE A 205 10.31 20.73 -22.02
C ILE A 205 10.76 20.86 -20.56
N GLY A 206 10.78 22.10 -20.08
CA GLY A 206 11.02 22.42 -18.67
C GLY A 206 12.50 22.60 -18.34
N LYS A 207 12.79 22.72 -17.04
CA LYS A 207 14.12 23.01 -16.50
C LYS A 207 14.43 22.13 -15.31
N ALA A 208 15.71 21.85 -15.10
CA ALA A 208 16.20 21.08 -13.95
C ALA A 208 17.37 21.79 -13.27
N HIS A 209 17.52 21.54 -11.97
CA HIS A 209 18.65 22.02 -11.19
C HIS A 209 19.90 21.16 -11.43
N CYS A 210 21.09 21.76 -11.38
CA CYS A 210 22.36 21.06 -11.55
C CYS A 210 22.55 19.83 -10.64
N SER A 211 21.99 19.83 -9.42
CA SER A 211 21.98 18.67 -8.51
C SER A 211 21.38 17.39 -9.12
N ASN A 212 20.51 17.53 -10.12
CA ASN A 212 19.86 16.40 -10.80
C ASN A 212 20.71 15.79 -11.93
N PHE A 213 21.80 16.44 -12.34
CA PHE A 213 22.66 15.98 -13.46
C PHE A 213 24.16 16.26 -13.24
N ASP A 214 24.59 16.49 -12.00
CA ASP A 214 25.99 16.80 -11.66
C ASP A 214 26.99 15.69 -12.04
N ASP A 215 26.52 14.44 -12.10
CA ASP A 215 27.22 13.26 -12.60
C ASP A 215 27.65 13.40 -14.06
N ARG A 216 26.83 14.07 -14.88
CA ARG A 216 27.11 14.33 -16.31
C ARG A 216 28.26 15.31 -16.50
N LEU A 217 28.59 16.14 -15.50
CA LEU A 217 29.73 17.07 -15.54
C LEU A 217 31.08 16.34 -15.58
N THR A 218 31.11 15.05 -15.24
CA THR A 218 32.30 14.19 -15.26
C THR A 218 32.16 12.97 -16.17
N ALA A 219 31.03 12.80 -16.84
CA ALA A 219 30.79 11.67 -17.75
C ALA A 219 31.72 11.74 -18.98
N PRO A 220 32.23 10.59 -19.49
CA PRO A 220 33.16 10.54 -20.62
C PRO A 220 32.49 10.93 -21.95
N ASP A 221 33.30 11.28 -22.94
CA ASP A 221 32.84 11.73 -24.27
C ASP A 221 31.98 10.70 -25.04
N SER A 222 32.02 9.43 -24.63
CA SER A 222 31.13 8.36 -25.11
C SER A 222 29.67 8.48 -24.64
N GLU A 223 29.43 9.23 -23.56
CA GLU A 223 28.14 9.32 -22.86
C GLU A 223 27.54 10.74 -22.87
N ILE A 224 28.38 11.75 -23.12
CA ILE A 224 27.97 13.15 -23.28
C ILE A 224 28.84 13.83 -24.33
N ASN A 225 28.26 14.67 -25.16
CA ASN A 225 29.04 15.52 -26.06
C ASN A 225 29.97 16.45 -25.24
N ALA A 226 31.27 16.45 -25.55
CA ALA A 226 32.28 17.18 -24.76
C ALA A 226 32.00 18.69 -24.69
N ASP A 227 31.64 19.33 -25.80
CA ASP A 227 31.28 20.75 -25.81
C ASP A 227 30.03 21.02 -24.97
N TYR A 228 29.03 20.14 -25.01
CA TYR A 228 27.82 20.29 -24.19
C TYR A 228 28.16 20.18 -22.69
N ARG A 229 28.94 19.16 -22.30
CA ARG A 229 29.43 18.99 -20.91
C ARG A 229 30.26 20.18 -20.44
N ASP A 230 31.25 20.59 -21.21
CA ASP A 230 32.31 21.49 -20.74
C ASP A 230 31.97 22.96 -20.98
N ASN A 231 31.32 23.27 -22.10
CA ASN A 231 30.95 24.63 -22.48
C ASN A 231 29.56 25.05 -22.02
N VAL A 232 28.60 24.13 -21.87
CA VAL A 232 27.21 24.45 -21.45
C VAL A 232 26.96 24.03 -20.00
N LEU A 233 26.99 22.73 -19.68
CA LEU A 233 26.61 22.23 -18.35
C LEU A 233 27.59 22.73 -17.27
N SER A 234 28.89 22.52 -17.48
CA SER A 234 29.93 22.86 -16.51
C SER A 234 30.05 24.35 -16.25
N LYS A 235 29.81 25.22 -17.24
CA LYS A 235 29.80 26.68 -17.04
C LYS A 235 28.53 27.10 -16.30
N THR A 236 27.36 26.59 -16.71
CA THR A 236 26.09 26.86 -16.03
C THR A 236 26.16 26.48 -14.56
N CYS A 237 26.56 25.25 -14.23
CA CYS A 237 26.57 24.76 -12.85
C CYS A 237 27.64 25.40 -11.94
N LYS A 238 28.61 26.13 -12.51
CA LYS A 238 29.58 26.94 -11.77
C LYS A 238 29.16 28.41 -11.61
N SER A 239 28.09 28.85 -12.28
CA SER A 239 27.69 30.27 -12.29
C SER A 239 27.03 30.74 -11.00
N ALA A 240 26.39 29.84 -10.25
CA ALA A 240 25.68 30.10 -9.00
C ALA A 240 25.56 28.81 -8.16
N PRO A 241 25.07 28.88 -6.90
CA PRO A 241 24.65 27.68 -6.18
C PRO A 241 23.41 27.03 -6.82
N ASN A 242 23.56 25.80 -7.30
CA ASN A 242 22.52 24.96 -7.89
C ASN A 242 21.56 25.63 -8.91
N PRO A 243 22.06 26.26 -9.99
CA PRO A 243 21.24 26.92 -10.99
C PRO A 243 20.43 25.93 -11.82
N THR A 244 19.43 26.43 -12.54
CA THR A 244 18.61 25.65 -13.46
C THR A 244 19.06 25.78 -14.91
N LEU A 245 19.00 24.70 -15.67
CA LEU A 245 19.15 24.69 -17.13
C LEU A 245 17.90 24.08 -17.78
N ALA A 246 17.63 24.39 -19.06
CA ALA A 246 16.56 23.73 -19.80
C ALA A 246 16.88 22.25 -20.03
N ASN A 247 15.86 21.39 -19.88
CA ASN A 247 15.99 19.94 -20.06
C ASN A 247 16.39 19.55 -21.48
N ASN A 248 15.92 20.35 -22.44
CA ASN A 248 16.20 20.20 -23.86
C ASN A 248 17.16 21.30 -24.31
N ILE A 249 18.28 20.91 -24.95
CA ILE A 249 19.28 21.83 -25.50
C ILE A 249 18.66 22.88 -26.44
N ARG A 250 17.52 22.56 -27.05
CA ARG A 250 16.73 23.44 -27.91
C ARG A 250 16.29 24.75 -27.24
N ASP A 251 16.00 24.72 -25.94
CA ASP A 251 15.45 25.87 -25.20
C ASP A 251 16.51 26.56 -24.32
N ILE A 252 17.79 26.20 -24.51
CA ILE A 252 18.93 26.91 -23.92
C ILE A 252 19.25 28.14 -24.78
N ASP A 253 19.52 29.27 -24.11
CA ASP A 253 19.89 30.51 -24.79
C ASP A 253 21.13 30.36 -25.70
N ALA A 254 21.08 30.97 -26.88
CA ALA A 254 22.11 30.82 -27.90
C ALA A 254 23.51 31.32 -27.45
N ALA A 255 23.59 32.34 -26.58
CA ALA A 255 24.87 32.79 -26.04
C ALA A 255 25.43 31.81 -24.99
N THR A 256 24.57 31.00 -24.37
CA THR A 256 24.97 29.91 -23.47
C THR A 256 25.43 28.67 -24.26
N LEU A 257 24.82 28.40 -25.41
CA LEU A 257 25.20 27.30 -26.31
C LEU A 257 26.52 27.55 -27.06
N GLY A 258 26.82 28.79 -27.44
CA GLY A 258 27.98 29.12 -28.28
C GLY A 258 27.90 28.39 -29.64
N ASP A 259 28.97 27.71 -30.02
CA ASP A 259 29.06 27.01 -31.32
C ASP A 259 27.99 25.91 -31.51
N LEU A 260 27.49 25.32 -30.41
CA LEU A 260 26.41 24.34 -30.43
C LEU A 260 25.07 24.92 -30.91
N ALA A 261 24.87 26.24 -30.86
CA ALA A 261 23.64 26.89 -31.33
C ALA A 261 23.37 26.60 -32.81
N SER A 262 24.40 26.31 -33.61
CA SER A 262 24.29 25.98 -35.03
C SER A 262 23.70 24.59 -35.31
N TYR A 263 23.76 23.67 -34.35
CA TYR A 263 23.24 22.30 -34.44
C TYR A 263 21.79 22.17 -33.96
N VAL A 264 21.30 23.19 -33.25
CA VAL A 264 19.97 23.23 -32.66
C VAL A 264 18.98 23.82 -33.66
N VAL A 265 17.95 23.05 -34.02
CA VAL A 265 16.78 23.58 -34.75
C VAL A 265 15.81 24.18 -33.72
N PRO A 266 15.60 25.51 -33.69
CA PRO A 266 14.72 26.12 -32.70
C PRO A 266 13.25 25.76 -32.96
N ALA A 267 12.49 25.42 -31.91
CA ALA A 267 11.05 25.35 -32.01
C ALA A 267 10.45 26.76 -32.14
N VAL A 268 9.37 26.91 -32.90
CA VAL A 268 8.70 28.19 -33.11
C VAL A 268 7.98 28.62 -31.81
N GLY A 269 8.70 29.36 -30.96
CA GLY A 269 8.15 30.02 -29.76
C GLY A 269 8.55 29.41 -28.40
N GLY A 270 9.51 28.48 -28.35
CA GLY A 270 10.13 27.95 -27.12
C GLY A 270 9.25 27.04 -26.24
N ASP A 271 9.91 26.14 -25.51
CA ASP A 271 9.31 25.17 -24.56
C ASP A 271 8.17 24.35 -25.21
N TYR A 272 8.41 23.75 -26.38
CA TYR A 272 7.42 22.86 -27.02
C TYR A 272 7.69 21.38 -26.73
N LEU A 273 6.62 20.67 -26.39
CA LEU A 273 6.60 19.23 -26.23
C LEU A 273 6.67 18.59 -27.63
N ASP A 274 7.85 18.08 -28.01
CA ASP A 274 8.11 17.50 -29.33
C ASP A 274 9.19 16.41 -29.31
N ASN A 275 9.47 15.84 -30.48
CA ASN A 275 10.42 14.73 -30.64
C ASN A 275 11.90 15.13 -30.75
N SER A 276 12.25 16.41 -30.59
CA SER A 276 13.66 16.86 -30.61
C SER A 276 14.48 16.23 -29.49
N TYR A 277 13.84 15.91 -28.35
CA TYR A 277 14.44 15.13 -27.27
C TYR A 277 15.16 13.86 -27.76
N TYR A 278 14.51 13.04 -28.59
CA TYR A 278 15.10 11.78 -29.09
C TYR A 278 16.25 12.03 -30.07
N LYS A 279 16.18 13.10 -30.87
CA LYS A 279 17.28 13.52 -31.74
C LYS A 279 18.49 13.96 -30.93
N ASN A 280 18.27 14.69 -29.84
CA ASN A 280 19.33 15.12 -28.92
C ASN A 280 19.90 13.93 -28.13
N ASN A 281 19.07 12.94 -27.79
CA ASN A 281 19.50 11.70 -27.14
C ASN A 281 20.47 10.91 -28.03
N LYS A 282 20.13 10.72 -29.31
CA LYS A 282 21.00 10.12 -30.35
C LYS A 282 22.34 10.84 -30.56
N ASN A 283 22.47 12.10 -30.12
CA ASN A 283 23.68 12.92 -30.26
C ASN A 283 24.42 13.16 -28.93
N ASN A 284 24.04 12.47 -27.85
CA ASN A 284 24.58 12.67 -26.50
C ASN A 284 24.41 14.13 -25.97
N LEU A 285 23.30 14.79 -26.35
CA LEU A 285 22.92 16.18 -26.02
C LEU A 285 21.70 16.26 -25.08
N VAL A 286 21.45 15.22 -24.29
CA VAL A 286 20.39 15.17 -23.26
C VAL A 286 20.93 15.52 -21.88
N LEU A 287 20.09 16.06 -21.01
CA LEU A 287 20.50 16.60 -19.71
C LEU A 287 20.76 15.51 -18.66
N PHE A 288 19.87 14.51 -18.51
CA PHE A 288 20.00 13.49 -17.46
C PHE A 288 20.76 12.24 -17.91
N ASN A 289 21.39 11.52 -16.97
CA ASN A 289 21.98 10.21 -17.27
C ASN A 289 20.89 9.20 -17.61
N SER A 290 19.75 9.28 -16.94
CA SER A 290 18.57 8.46 -17.23
C SER A 290 18.08 8.59 -18.68
N ASP A 291 18.23 9.79 -19.28
CA ASP A 291 17.91 10.01 -20.69
C ASP A 291 18.91 9.30 -21.60
N TRP A 292 20.21 9.53 -21.39
CA TRP A 292 21.27 8.91 -22.19
C TRP A 292 21.25 7.38 -22.08
N ALA A 293 20.91 6.85 -20.90
CA ALA A 293 20.81 5.42 -20.67
C ALA A 293 19.81 4.73 -21.65
N LEU A 294 18.81 5.46 -22.18
CA LEU A 294 17.85 4.94 -23.16
C LEU A 294 18.51 4.51 -24.49
N VAL A 295 19.64 5.10 -24.91
CA VAL A 295 20.38 4.64 -26.10
C VAL A 295 21.36 3.49 -25.80
N GLY A 296 21.62 3.20 -24.52
CA GLY A 296 22.54 2.14 -24.09
C GLY A 296 22.01 0.71 -24.15
N SER A 297 20.74 0.49 -24.52
CA SER A 297 20.11 -0.83 -24.59
C SER A 297 19.31 -1.04 -25.86
N ASN A 298 19.44 -2.21 -26.50
CA ASN A 298 18.62 -2.59 -27.66
C ASN A 298 17.11 -2.56 -27.36
N ALA A 299 16.70 -2.78 -26.10
CA ALA A 299 15.30 -2.78 -25.70
C ALA A 299 14.64 -1.39 -25.78
N THR A 300 15.43 -0.31 -25.80
CA THR A 300 14.96 1.08 -25.80
C THR A 300 15.47 1.87 -27.01
N LEU A 301 16.68 1.58 -27.50
CA LEU A 301 17.32 2.25 -28.63
C LEU A 301 16.48 2.19 -29.93
N GLN A 302 15.75 1.10 -30.17
CA GLN A 302 14.87 1.00 -31.35
C GLN A 302 13.75 2.06 -31.31
N HIS A 303 13.12 2.24 -30.14
CA HIS A 303 12.03 3.21 -29.93
C HIS A 303 12.56 4.65 -29.91
N VAL A 304 13.76 4.89 -29.35
CA VAL A 304 14.44 6.19 -29.45
C VAL A 304 14.68 6.57 -30.91
N ASN A 305 15.07 5.61 -31.77
CA ASN A 305 15.22 5.87 -33.20
C ASN A 305 13.88 6.14 -33.89
N GLU A 306 12.85 5.33 -33.61
CA GLU A 306 11.51 5.50 -34.17
C GLU A 306 10.91 6.88 -33.86
N TYR A 307 10.92 7.28 -32.59
CA TYR A 307 10.38 8.57 -32.19
C TYR A 307 11.24 9.75 -32.63
N ALA A 308 12.57 9.60 -32.79
CA ALA A 308 13.40 10.63 -33.40
C ALA A 308 13.01 10.96 -34.85
N GLU A 309 12.60 9.96 -35.64
CA GLU A 309 12.18 10.16 -37.02
C GLU A 309 10.68 10.52 -37.14
N ASN A 310 9.82 10.02 -36.24
CA ASN A 310 8.35 10.15 -36.34
C ASN A 310 7.70 10.83 -35.12
N GLY A 311 7.75 12.17 -35.09
CA GLY A 311 7.13 12.96 -34.02
C GLY A 311 5.60 12.91 -33.98
N THR A 312 4.94 12.57 -35.09
CA THR A 312 3.47 12.38 -35.11
C THR A 312 3.07 11.10 -34.39
N LEU A 313 3.80 9.99 -34.63
CA LEU A 313 3.62 8.75 -33.89
C LEU A 313 3.92 8.96 -32.40
N TRP A 314 5.03 9.65 -32.08
CA TRP A 314 5.35 9.98 -30.69
C TRP A 314 4.20 10.74 -30.00
N ASN A 315 3.62 11.75 -30.63
CA ASN A 315 2.49 12.49 -30.05
C ASN A 315 1.28 11.60 -29.72
N ILE A 316 1.00 10.62 -30.58
CA ILE A 316 -0.10 9.66 -30.41
C ILE A 316 0.20 8.68 -29.28
N ASP A 317 1.42 8.15 -29.22
CA ASP A 317 1.81 7.15 -28.24
C ASP A 317 2.03 7.77 -26.86
N PHE A 318 2.55 9.00 -26.78
CA PHE A 318 2.65 9.78 -25.55
C PHE A 318 1.28 10.10 -24.96
N ALA A 319 0.32 10.47 -25.81
CA ALA A 319 -1.08 10.59 -25.41
C ALA A 319 -1.65 9.27 -24.82
N GLN A 320 -1.38 8.12 -25.45
CA GLN A 320 -1.81 6.82 -24.94
C GLN A 320 -1.10 6.42 -23.63
N ALA A 321 0.19 6.68 -23.52
CA ALA A 321 0.98 6.42 -22.31
C ALA A 321 0.51 7.28 -21.14
N LEU A 322 0.16 8.56 -21.36
CA LEU A 322 -0.48 9.40 -20.35
C LEU A 322 -1.88 8.91 -19.97
N VAL A 323 -2.68 8.38 -20.92
CA VAL A 323 -3.95 7.71 -20.57
C VAL A 323 -3.71 6.48 -19.69
N LYS A 324 -2.68 5.66 -19.97
CA LYS A 324 -2.31 4.50 -19.14
C LYS A 324 -1.82 4.92 -17.76
N LEU A 325 -0.93 5.91 -17.68
CA LEU A 325 -0.45 6.54 -16.45
C LEU A 325 -1.62 7.04 -15.59
N SER A 326 -2.58 7.75 -16.19
CA SER A 326 -3.78 8.22 -15.49
C SER A 326 -4.65 7.09 -14.91
N LYS A 327 -4.49 5.85 -15.40
CA LYS A 327 -5.24 4.66 -14.98
C LYS A 327 -4.45 3.77 -14.01
N LEU A 328 -3.26 4.17 -13.55
CA LEU A 328 -2.57 3.45 -12.49
C LEU A 328 -3.49 3.31 -11.29
N ALA A 329 -3.77 2.08 -10.89
CA ALA A 329 -4.59 1.81 -9.73
C ALA A 329 -3.83 2.23 -8.48
N MET A 330 -4.54 2.90 -7.56
CA MET A 330 -4.04 3.05 -6.20
C MET A 330 -3.67 1.67 -5.61
N PRO A 331 -2.61 1.55 -4.79
CA PRO A 331 -2.28 0.31 -4.10
C PRO A 331 -3.50 -0.25 -3.36
N ALA A 332 -3.60 -1.58 -3.28
CA ALA A 332 -4.68 -2.27 -2.59
C ALA A 332 -4.63 -2.02 -1.07
N GLY A 333 -5.13 -0.86 -0.66
CA GLY A 333 -4.94 -0.24 0.65
C GLY A 333 -5.55 1.17 0.72
N SER A 334 -5.57 1.90 -0.40
CA SER A 334 -6.35 3.16 -0.54
C SER A 334 -7.84 2.86 -0.62
N VAL A 335 -8.63 3.51 0.23
CA VAL A 335 -9.93 2.99 0.74
C VAL A 335 -11.10 2.97 -0.27
N PHE A 336 -10.93 3.49 -1.49
CA PHE A 336 -12.06 4.03 -2.26
C PHE A 336 -12.69 3.20 -3.40
N VAL A 337 -12.19 2.01 -3.74
CA VAL A 337 -12.70 1.25 -4.92
C VAL A 337 -14.04 0.52 -4.66
N VAL A 338 -14.49 0.40 -3.40
CA VAL A 338 -15.61 -0.50 -3.02
C VAL A 338 -17.02 0.13 -3.20
N VAL A 339 -17.14 1.45 -3.41
CA VAL A 339 -18.42 2.16 -3.28
C VAL A 339 -19.36 2.02 -4.50
N CYS A 340 -18.89 1.71 -5.71
CA CYS A 340 -19.73 1.78 -6.92
C CYS A 340 -20.71 0.60 -7.16
N MET A 341 -20.52 -0.60 -6.57
CA MET A 341 -21.15 -1.83 -7.11
C MET A 341 -22.49 -2.26 -6.49
N LEU A 342 -23.05 -1.57 -5.48
CA LEU A 342 -24.16 -2.11 -4.67
C LEU A 342 -25.42 -1.23 -4.58
N ALA A 343 -25.78 -0.55 -5.68
CA ALA A 343 -26.88 0.44 -5.70
C ALA A 343 -28.12 0.10 -6.57
N VAL A 344 -28.30 -1.14 -7.07
CA VAL A 344 -29.55 -1.54 -7.77
C VAL A 344 -29.99 -2.98 -7.45
N ALA A 345 -30.59 -3.20 -6.29
CA ALA A 345 -31.49 -4.34 -6.05
C ALA A 345 -32.49 -4.04 -4.91
N PHE A 346 -33.76 -4.39 -5.12
CA PHE A 346 -34.87 -4.38 -4.15
C PHE A 346 -35.31 -3.04 -3.49
N ARG A 347 -36.34 -2.45 -4.11
CA ARG A 347 -37.55 -2.09 -3.36
C ARG A 347 -38.79 -2.72 -4.00
N LEU A 348 -39.60 -3.37 -3.15
CA LEU A 348 -40.95 -3.96 -3.33
C LEU A 348 -41.05 -5.50 -3.32
N VAL A 349 -40.93 -6.10 -2.13
CA VAL A 349 -42.05 -6.83 -1.45
C VAL A 349 -41.84 -6.62 0.06
N ALA A 350 -42.92 -6.44 0.82
CA ALA A 350 -42.87 -6.26 2.27
C ALA A 350 -43.39 -7.50 3.02
N ALA A 351 -42.60 -8.04 3.96
CA ALA A 351 -43.01 -8.68 5.22
C ALA A 351 -41.79 -9.36 5.88
N VAL A 352 -41.75 -9.37 7.22
CA VAL A 352 -40.69 -9.97 8.08
C VAL A 352 -39.33 -9.30 7.93
N VAL A 353 -39.12 -8.24 8.72
CA VAL A 353 -37.80 -7.59 8.88
C VAL A 353 -36.93 -8.41 9.83
N VAL A 354 -35.90 -9.06 9.29
CA VAL A 354 -34.65 -9.31 10.02
C VAL A 354 -33.63 -8.32 9.46
N PRO A 355 -32.95 -7.50 10.28
CA PRO A 355 -32.09 -6.44 9.77
C PRO A 355 -30.79 -7.02 9.19
N SER A 356 -30.69 -7.09 7.86
CA SER A 356 -29.41 -7.25 7.17
C SER A 356 -28.70 -5.90 7.13
N ALA A 357 -27.49 -5.82 7.68
CA ALA A 357 -26.71 -4.59 7.73
C ALA A 357 -26.12 -4.24 6.34
N ALA A 358 -26.12 -2.95 6.00
CA ALA A 358 -25.43 -2.46 4.81
C ALA A 358 -23.90 -2.64 4.93
N PRO A 359 -23.17 -2.80 3.81
CA PRO A 359 -21.71 -2.95 3.81
C PRO A 359 -21.03 -1.60 4.05
N GLY A 360 -21.07 -1.12 5.30
CA GLY A 360 -20.19 -0.06 5.75
C GLY A 360 -18.75 -0.58 5.81
N GLY A 361 -17.83 0.08 5.12
CA GLY A 361 -16.40 -0.20 5.26
C GLY A 361 -15.91 0.00 6.70
N LEU A 362 -14.80 -0.65 7.05
CA LEU A 362 -14.22 -0.54 8.38
C LEU A 362 -13.82 0.91 8.66
N THR A 363 -14.26 1.47 9.79
CA THR A 363 -14.07 2.89 10.13
C THR A 363 -13.62 3.06 11.58
N VAL A 364 -12.71 4.01 11.82
CA VAL A 364 -12.31 4.38 13.19
C VAL A 364 -13.52 5.02 13.90
N GLY A 365 -13.75 4.65 15.15
CA GLY A 365 -14.93 5.11 15.89
C GLY A 365 -16.26 4.53 15.38
N TYR A 366 -16.24 3.38 14.69
CA TYR A 366 -17.44 2.74 14.11
C TYR A 366 -18.64 2.65 15.07
N TYR A 367 -18.39 2.46 16.37
CA TYR A 367 -19.44 2.29 17.39
C TYR A 367 -19.98 3.62 17.97
N ASN A 368 -19.43 4.76 17.58
CA ASN A 368 -19.90 6.09 18.02
C ASN A 368 -21.37 6.30 17.66
N GLY A 369 -22.18 6.64 18.66
CA GLY A 369 -23.64 6.82 18.51
C GLY A 369 -24.46 5.54 18.34
N LYS A 370 -23.85 4.35 18.16
CA LYS A 370 -24.57 3.08 17.95
C LYS A 370 -25.02 2.39 19.24
N CYS A 371 -24.48 2.82 20.39
CA CYS A 371 -24.64 2.17 21.68
C CYS A 371 -25.22 3.08 22.77
N ASN A 372 -26.20 3.94 22.48
CA ASN A 372 -26.84 4.82 23.48
C ASN A 372 -25.82 5.65 24.31
N ASN A 373 -24.78 6.19 23.65
CA ASN A 373 -23.63 6.90 24.24
C ASN A 373 -22.67 6.06 25.10
N VAL A 374 -22.81 4.74 25.15
CA VAL A 374 -21.78 3.84 25.71
C VAL A 374 -20.55 3.83 24.81
N ASN A 375 -19.38 4.10 25.39
CA ASN A 375 -18.10 3.99 24.70
C ASN A 375 -17.62 2.53 24.72
N VAL A 376 -17.86 1.82 23.60
CA VAL A 376 -17.49 0.41 23.40
C VAL A 376 -15.99 0.18 23.64
N GLU A 377 -15.13 0.99 23.01
CA GLU A 377 -13.68 0.82 23.07
C GLU A 377 -13.13 1.03 24.48
N SER A 378 -13.74 1.90 25.28
CA SER A 378 -13.39 2.06 26.71
C SER A 378 -13.76 0.84 27.55
N ILE A 379 -14.86 0.15 27.24
CA ILE A 379 -15.22 -1.11 27.91
C ILE A 379 -14.21 -2.21 27.54
N VAL A 380 -13.78 -2.28 26.28
CA VAL A 380 -12.72 -3.20 25.85
C VAL A 380 -11.42 -2.89 26.58
N TYR A 381 -10.88 -1.68 26.41
CA TYR A 381 -9.61 -1.25 26.99
C TYR A 381 -9.52 -1.48 28.50
N ASN A 382 -10.53 -1.04 29.25
CA ASN A 382 -10.54 -1.23 30.71
C ASN A 382 -10.56 -2.71 31.09
N THR A 383 -11.31 -3.55 30.37
CA THR A 383 -11.35 -5.00 30.66
C THR A 383 -10.05 -5.68 30.29
N VAL A 384 -9.41 -5.32 29.17
CA VAL A 384 -8.07 -5.80 28.82
C VAL A 384 -7.08 -5.39 29.91
N LYS A 385 -7.11 -4.13 30.34
CA LYS A 385 -6.26 -3.61 31.41
C LYS A 385 -6.46 -4.38 32.73
N ASP A 386 -7.70 -4.58 33.18
CA ASP A 386 -8.03 -5.34 34.40
C ASP A 386 -7.39 -6.74 34.38
N PHE A 387 -7.46 -7.44 33.24
CA PHE A 387 -6.88 -8.77 33.07
C PHE A 387 -5.35 -8.74 32.98
N LEU A 388 -4.74 -7.73 32.33
CA LEU A 388 -3.28 -7.60 32.20
C LEU A 388 -2.60 -7.08 33.49
N ASP A 389 -3.32 -6.31 34.31
CA ASP A 389 -2.90 -5.95 35.67
C ASP A 389 -2.82 -7.20 36.57
N ALA A 390 -3.76 -8.15 36.41
CA ALA A 390 -3.83 -9.39 37.18
C ALA A 390 -2.91 -10.51 36.65
N ASP A 391 -2.80 -10.65 35.33
CA ASP A 391 -1.98 -11.64 34.63
C ASP A 391 -1.44 -11.07 33.31
N ARG A 392 -0.20 -10.55 33.35
CA ARG A 392 0.46 -9.97 32.17
C ARG A 392 0.60 -10.94 30.99
N SER A 393 0.59 -12.26 31.22
CA SER A 393 0.70 -13.25 30.14
C SER A 393 -0.48 -13.19 29.15
N LYS A 394 -1.63 -12.68 29.60
CA LYS A 394 -2.79 -12.39 28.76
C LYS A 394 -2.48 -11.38 27.65
N GLY A 395 -1.50 -10.48 27.86
CA GLY A 395 -1.08 -9.52 26.83
C GLY A 395 -0.53 -10.21 25.59
N ALA A 396 0.48 -11.07 25.76
CA ALA A 396 1.04 -11.87 24.66
C ALA A 396 -0.01 -12.80 24.04
N ALA A 397 -0.90 -13.38 24.85
CA ALA A 397 -2.00 -14.22 24.37
C ALA A 397 -2.97 -13.47 23.44
N LEU A 398 -3.33 -12.22 23.76
CA LEU A 398 -4.22 -11.39 22.95
C LEU A 398 -3.55 -10.90 21.65
N VAL A 399 -2.26 -10.56 21.69
CA VAL A 399 -1.49 -10.21 20.47
C VAL A 399 -1.41 -11.43 19.53
N ARG A 400 -1.14 -12.63 20.07
CA ARG A 400 -1.19 -13.87 19.30
C ARG A 400 -2.61 -14.13 18.74
N LEU A 401 -3.65 -13.97 19.55
CA LEU A 401 -5.04 -14.20 19.13
C LEU A 401 -5.44 -13.30 17.96
N LEU A 402 -5.05 -12.02 17.98
CA LEU A 402 -5.25 -11.11 16.86
C LEU A 402 -4.57 -11.61 15.57
N PHE A 403 -3.30 -12.02 15.63
CA PHE A 403 -2.62 -12.55 14.44
C PHE A 403 -3.26 -13.84 13.94
N HIS A 404 -3.57 -14.77 14.84
CA HIS A 404 -4.12 -16.07 14.48
C HIS A 404 -5.55 -15.99 13.91
N ASP A 405 -6.38 -15.04 14.35
CA ASP A 405 -7.69 -14.76 13.73
C ASP A 405 -7.54 -14.08 12.36
N CYS A 406 -6.72 -13.02 12.30
CA CYS A 406 -6.57 -12.21 11.10
C CYS A 406 -5.88 -12.94 9.95
N PHE A 407 -4.82 -13.69 10.22
CA PHE A 407 -3.98 -14.25 9.17
C PHE A 407 -4.62 -15.44 8.44
N VAL A 408 -5.57 -16.17 9.06
CA VAL A 408 -6.21 -17.34 8.44
C VAL A 408 -7.30 -16.92 7.45
N ARG A 409 -8.48 -16.51 7.93
CA ARG A 409 -9.63 -16.16 7.08
C ARG A 409 -9.84 -14.66 6.91
N GLY A 410 -9.34 -13.81 7.81
CA GLY A 410 -9.46 -12.36 7.69
C GLY A 410 -10.37 -11.75 8.75
N CYS A 411 -9.82 -11.67 9.96
CA CYS A 411 -10.28 -10.93 11.14
C CYS A 411 -11.79 -11.08 11.44
N ASP A 412 -12.35 -12.27 11.28
CA ASP A 412 -13.79 -12.53 11.40
C ASP A 412 -14.17 -13.18 12.74
N GLY A 413 -13.24 -13.29 13.68
CA GLY A 413 -13.47 -13.96 14.95
C GLY A 413 -13.80 -15.45 14.79
N SER A 414 -13.50 -16.07 13.64
CA SER A 414 -13.83 -17.47 13.37
C SER A 414 -13.07 -18.41 14.31
N ILE A 415 -11.85 -18.04 14.72
CA ILE A 415 -11.04 -18.77 15.70
C ILE A 415 -11.73 -18.95 17.05
N LEU A 416 -12.72 -18.12 17.38
CA LEU A 416 -13.41 -18.17 18.67
C LEU A 416 -14.45 -19.31 18.74
N LEU A 417 -14.88 -19.87 17.61
CA LEU A 417 -15.93 -20.89 17.53
C LEU A 417 -15.49 -22.23 18.13
N ASP A 418 -16.26 -22.74 19.09
CA ASP A 418 -16.06 -24.08 19.66
C ASP A 418 -16.48 -25.19 18.70
N ASN A 419 -16.00 -26.41 18.95
CA ASN A 419 -16.45 -27.58 18.21
C ASN A 419 -17.94 -27.86 18.49
N SER A 420 -18.62 -28.43 17.51
CA SER A 420 -20.05 -28.74 17.59
C SER A 420 -20.39 -29.89 16.65
N THR A 421 -21.60 -30.44 16.75
CA THR A 421 -22.09 -31.45 15.80
C THR A 421 -22.12 -30.94 14.36
N ALA A 422 -22.33 -29.63 14.15
CA ALA A 422 -22.35 -29.00 12.83
C ALA A 422 -20.94 -28.71 12.29
N ASN A 423 -19.97 -28.44 13.17
CA ASN A 423 -18.56 -28.27 12.84
C ASN A 423 -17.67 -28.92 13.90
N PRO A 424 -17.23 -30.17 13.71
CA PRO A 424 -16.40 -30.88 14.68
C PRO A 424 -14.91 -30.46 14.63
N SER A 425 -14.47 -29.67 13.64
CA SER A 425 -13.06 -29.32 13.43
C SER A 425 -12.83 -27.82 13.08
N PRO A 426 -13.25 -26.89 13.97
CA PRO A 426 -12.93 -25.47 13.83
C PRO A 426 -11.44 -25.19 14.05
N GLU A 427 -11.00 -23.97 13.78
CA GLU A 427 -9.60 -23.55 13.83
C GLU A 427 -8.87 -23.84 15.13
N LYS A 428 -9.56 -23.82 16.29
CA LYS A 428 -8.98 -24.21 17.59
C LYS A 428 -8.50 -25.65 17.66
N MET A 429 -8.98 -26.52 16.77
CA MET A 429 -8.55 -27.92 16.67
C MET A 429 -7.29 -28.08 15.78
N SER A 430 -6.79 -27.01 15.16
CA SER A 430 -5.52 -27.03 14.40
C SER A 430 -4.31 -27.12 15.33
N GLY A 431 -3.28 -27.86 14.90
CA GLY A 431 -1.97 -27.88 15.54
C GLY A 431 -1.36 -26.47 15.71
N ALA A 432 -1.55 -25.59 14.72
CA ALA A 432 -1.05 -24.21 14.75
C ALA A 432 -1.74 -23.33 15.82
N ASN A 433 -2.93 -23.74 16.30
CA ASN A 433 -3.72 -23.04 17.31
C ASN A 433 -3.71 -23.73 18.69
N ILE A 434 -2.87 -24.76 18.88
CA ILE A 434 -2.62 -25.33 20.20
C ILE A 434 -2.17 -24.22 21.17
N GLY A 435 -2.66 -24.30 22.40
CA GLY A 435 -2.36 -23.33 23.46
C GLY A 435 -2.88 -21.92 23.21
N ILE A 436 -3.85 -21.70 22.31
CA ILE A 436 -4.45 -20.37 22.13
C ILE A 436 -5.19 -19.94 23.42
N ALA A 437 -4.86 -18.76 23.92
CA ALA A 437 -5.27 -18.25 25.23
C ALA A 437 -5.87 -16.84 25.12
N GLY A 438 -6.21 -16.20 26.25
CA GLY A 438 -6.85 -14.88 26.28
C GLY A 438 -8.34 -14.89 25.88
N LEU A 439 -8.89 -16.05 25.53
CA LEU A 439 -10.29 -16.22 25.13
C LEU A 439 -11.27 -15.88 26.26
N ASP A 440 -10.84 -16.04 27.51
CA ASP A 440 -11.57 -15.65 28.72
C ASP A 440 -11.71 -14.12 28.85
N VAL A 441 -10.72 -13.36 28.38
CA VAL A 441 -10.80 -11.89 28.28
C VAL A 441 -11.85 -11.50 27.24
N ILE A 442 -11.86 -12.16 26.07
CA ILE A 442 -12.82 -11.93 24.98
C ILE A 442 -14.26 -12.22 25.46
N ASP A 443 -14.48 -13.34 26.15
CA ASP A 443 -15.80 -13.68 26.72
C ASP A 443 -16.25 -12.64 27.78
N ALA A 444 -15.33 -12.18 28.66
CA ALA A 444 -15.63 -11.16 29.66
C ALA A 444 -15.97 -9.79 29.04
N ILE A 445 -15.22 -9.38 28.01
CA ILE A 445 -15.52 -8.17 27.21
C ILE A 445 -16.89 -8.31 26.55
N LYS A 446 -17.16 -9.45 25.90
CA LYS A 446 -18.44 -9.70 25.22
C LYS A 446 -19.62 -9.68 26.19
N ALA A 447 -19.49 -10.26 27.38
CA ALA A 447 -20.54 -10.23 28.40
C ALA A 447 -20.85 -8.80 28.88
N LYS A 448 -19.82 -7.98 29.13
CA LYS A 448 -19.98 -6.55 29.47
C LYS A 448 -20.67 -5.78 28.32
N LEU A 449 -20.25 -6.03 27.08
CA LEU A 449 -20.80 -5.35 25.90
C LEU A 449 -22.22 -5.79 25.55
N GLU A 450 -22.58 -7.06 25.68
CA GLU A 450 -23.98 -7.51 25.50
C GLU A 450 -24.91 -7.00 26.61
N THR A 451 -24.37 -6.66 27.78
CA THR A 451 -25.14 -5.99 28.84
C THR A 451 -25.37 -4.51 28.53
N ALA A 452 -24.36 -3.82 28.00
CA ALA A 452 -24.39 -2.37 27.78
C ALA A 452 -24.90 -1.94 26.38
N CYS A 453 -24.70 -2.79 25.37
CA CYS A 453 -25.06 -2.57 23.96
C CYS A 453 -25.43 -3.91 23.27
N PRO A 454 -26.60 -4.51 23.61
CA PRO A 454 -26.96 -5.86 23.19
C PRO A 454 -27.02 -6.03 21.66
N GLY A 455 -26.37 -7.06 21.14
CA GLY A 455 -26.45 -7.46 19.72
C GLY A 455 -25.80 -6.50 18.71
N VAL A 456 -24.96 -5.56 19.15
CA VAL A 456 -24.34 -4.54 18.27
C VAL A 456 -22.86 -4.82 17.97
N VAL A 457 -22.07 -5.26 18.95
CA VAL A 457 -20.60 -5.38 18.81
C VAL A 457 -20.20 -6.80 18.42
N SER A 458 -19.49 -6.97 17.31
CA SER A 458 -18.97 -8.28 16.89
C SER A 458 -17.83 -8.78 17.77
N CYS A 459 -17.68 -10.10 17.87
CA CYS A 459 -16.52 -10.68 18.53
C CYS A 459 -15.23 -10.52 17.71
N ALA A 460 -15.36 -10.44 16.38
CA ALA A 460 -14.31 -10.02 15.46
C ALA A 460 -13.66 -8.68 15.87
N ASP A 461 -14.46 -7.62 16.06
CA ASP A 461 -13.94 -6.33 16.51
C ASP A 461 -13.41 -6.38 17.95
N ILE A 462 -13.98 -7.22 18.83
CA ILE A 462 -13.46 -7.40 20.20
C ILE A 462 -12.05 -8.01 20.19
N VAL A 463 -11.78 -9.03 19.37
CA VAL A 463 -10.41 -9.59 19.22
C VAL A 463 -9.44 -8.53 18.75
N VAL A 464 -9.86 -7.74 17.76
CA VAL A 464 -9.03 -6.70 17.16
C VAL A 464 -8.71 -5.57 18.14
N PHE A 465 -9.71 -5.04 18.85
CA PHE A 465 -9.50 -4.05 19.90
C PHE A 465 -8.68 -4.61 21.06
N ALA A 466 -8.90 -5.87 21.46
CA ALA A 466 -8.16 -6.49 22.55
C ALA A 466 -6.67 -6.69 22.20
N GLY A 467 -6.35 -7.06 20.96
CA GLY A 467 -4.97 -7.14 20.48
C GLY A 467 -4.26 -5.78 20.40
N ARG A 468 -4.97 -4.71 19.97
CA ARG A 468 -4.49 -3.32 20.05
C ARG A 468 -4.20 -2.91 21.49
N ASP A 469 -5.17 -3.07 22.37
CA ASP A 469 -5.09 -2.60 23.75
C ASP A 469 -4.03 -3.37 24.55
N ALA A 470 -3.87 -4.67 24.27
CA ALA A 470 -2.76 -5.47 24.77
C ALA A 470 -1.41 -4.96 24.24
N SER A 471 -1.28 -4.70 22.94
CA SER A 471 -0.03 -4.17 22.35
C SER A 471 0.36 -2.83 22.97
N ARG A 472 -0.62 -1.94 23.18
CA ARG A 472 -0.41 -0.64 23.83
C ARG A 472 0.00 -0.78 25.30
N TYR A 473 -0.66 -1.65 26.06
CA TYR A 473 -0.29 -1.89 27.45
C TYR A 473 1.11 -2.51 27.58
N MET A 474 1.40 -3.54 26.78
CA MET A 474 2.66 -4.29 26.81
C MET A 474 3.85 -3.49 26.29
N SER A 475 3.65 -2.41 25.53
CA SER A 475 4.71 -1.49 25.07
C SER A 475 4.82 -0.21 25.91
N ASN A 476 4.16 -0.14 27.07
CA ASN A 476 4.05 1.07 27.91
C ASN A 476 3.55 2.30 27.13
N GLY A 477 2.64 2.09 26.17
CA GLY A 477 2.08 3.12 25.29
C GLY A 477 2.88 3.41 24.02
N GLY A 478 4.03 2.76 23.80
CA GLY A 478 4.85 2.94 22.60
C GLY A 478 4.14 2.55 21.30
N VAL A 479 3.46 1.40 21.31
CA VAL A 479 2.62 0.93 20.21
C VAL A 479 1.19 1.44 20.44
N SER A 480 0.83 2.57 19.83
CA SER A 480 -0.50 3.19 19.99
C SER A 480 -1.07 3.60 18.64
N PHE A 481 -2.27 3.12 18.32
CA PHE A 481 -2.92 3.33 17.03
C PHE A 481 -4.44 3.22 17.15
N ASP A 482 -5.16 3.97 16.32
CA ASP A 482 -6.60 3.78 16.14
C ASP A 482 -6.86 2.61 15.20
N VAL A 483 -7.90 1.82 15.48
CA VAL A 483 -8.24 0.65 14.67
C VAL A 483 -9.63 0.80 14.08
N PRO A 484 -9.79 0.67 12.75
CA PRO A 484 -11.10 0.69 12.14
C PRO A 484 -11.88 -0.57 12.52
N ALA A 485 -13.19 -0.41 12.74
CA ALA A 485 -14.10 -1.46 13.18
C ALA A 485 -15.37 -1.50 12.32
N GLY A 486 -16.25 -2.46 12.60
CA GLY A 486 -17.41 -2.80 11.80
C GLY A 486 -17.35 -4.19 11.16
N ARG A 487 -16.48 -5.08 11.66
CA ARG A 487 -16.39 -6.46 11.17
C ARG A 487 -17.63 -7.24 11.59
N LEU A 488 -18.03 -8.21 10.78
CA LEU A 488 -19.03 -9.21 11.16
C LEU A 488 -18.32 -10.49 11.62
N ASP A 489 -18.97 -11.22 12.51
CA ASP A 489 -18.52 -12.53 12.96
C ASP A 489 -18.72 -13.59 11.88
N GLY A 490 -17.62 -14.19 11.42
CA GLY A 490 -17.62 -15.28 10.45
C GLY A 490 -18.33 -16.52 10.98
N VAL A 491 -19.01 -17.23 10.08
CA VAL A 491 -19.75 -18.48 10.40
C VAL A 491 -19.02 -19.76 9.98
N VAL A 492 -17.84 -19.62 9.38
CA VAL A 492 -17.01 -20.72 8.87
C VAL A 492 -15.68 -20.70 9.61
N SER A 493 -15.30 -21.82 10.23
CA SER A 493 -14.00 -22.01 10.87
C SER A 493 -13.50 -23.42 10.54
N SER A 494 -12.21 -23.56 10.27
CA SER A 494 -11.60 -24.79 9.73
C SER A 494 -10.19 -25.00 10.27
N ALA A 495 -9.96 -26.13 10.95
CA ALA A 495 -8.63 -26.52 11.39
C ALA A 495 -7.63 -26.68 10.23
N ALA A 496 -8.12 -27.06 9.04
CA ALA A 496 -7.29 -27.18 7.85
C ALA A 496 -6.86 -25.80 7.31
N ASP A 497 -7.75 -24.80 7.32
CA ASP A 497 -7.43 -23.43 6.88
C ASP A 497 -6.32 -22.84 7.75
N ALA A 498 -6.43 -22.98 9.08
CA ALA A 498 -5.39 -22.55 10.02
C ALA A 498 -4.05 -23.26 9.76
N THR A 499 -4.06 -24.58 9.63
CA THR A 499 -2.85 -25.39 9.38
C THR A 499 -2.16 -25.03 8.06
N ASN A 500 -2.92 -24.70 7.02
CA ASN A 500 -2.40 -24.39 5.70
C ASN A 500 -1.95 -22.93 5.52
N THR A 501 -2.33 -22.03 6.44
CA THR A 501 -2.14 -20.58 6.29
C THR A 501 -1.20 -19.98 7.33
N LEU A 502 -1.21 -20.49 8.57
CA LEU A 502 -0.34 -19.99 9.63
C LEU A 502 1.10 -20.47 9.41
N PRO A 503 2.11 -19.58 9.52
CA PRO A 503 3.51 -19.99 9.54
C PRO A 503 3.81 -20.91 10.73
N ASP A 504 4.55 -21.98 10.49
CA ASP A 504 5.12 -22.80 11.55
C ASP A 504 6.44 -22.20 12.07
N SER A 505 6.77 -22.45 13.34
CA SER A 505 8.01 -22.03 14.01
C SER A 505 9.30 -22.57 13.36
N LYS A 506 9.19 -23.56 12.46
CA LYS A 506 10.30 -24.17 11.69
C LYS A 506 10.35 -23.68 10.24
N THR A 507 9.52 -22.70 9.87
CA THR A 507 9.41 -22.21 8.48
C THR A 507 10.60 -21.34 8.09
N GLY A 508 11.32 -21.72 7.03
CA GLY A 508 12.41 -20.92 6.47
C GLY A 508 11.93 -19.63 5.77
N VAL A 509 12.80 -18.62 5.73
CA VAL A 509 12.48 -17.23 5.33
C VAL A 509 11.85 -17.06 3.95
N ALA A 510 12.27 -17.84 2.94
CA ALA A 510 11.65 -17.77 1.61
C ALA A 510 10.16 -18.14 1.62
N THR A 511 9.79 -19.13 2.44
CA THR A 511 8.38 -19.55 2.62
C THR A 511 7.61 -18.54 3.48
N LEU A 512 8.25 -17.94 4.49
CA LEU A 512 7.65 -16.83 5.26
C LEU A 512 7.29 -15.66 4.34
N ILE A 513 8.24 -15.18 3.53
CA ILE A 513 8.03 -14.10 2.55
C ILE A 513 6.89 -14.47 1.59
N SER A 514 6.87 -15.69 1.04
CA SER A 514 5.80 -16.14 0.15
C SER A 514 4.42 -16.15 0.82
N ASN A 515 4.33 -16.58 2.08
CA ASN A 515 3.07 -16.63 2.82
C ASN A 515 2.55 -15.24 3.21
N PHE A 516 3.44 -14.33 3.60
CA PHE A 516 3.11 -12.94 3.88
C PHE A 516 2.70 -12.18 2.60
N ALA A 517 3.39 -12.40 1.48
CA ALA A 517 3.03 -11.82 0.18
C ALA A 517 1.62 -12.24 -0.30
N LYS A 518 1.19 -13.49 -0.06
CA LYS A 518 -0.20 -13.94 -0.36
C LYS A 518 -1.27 -13.18 0.43
N LYS A 519 -0.88 -12.54 1.55
CA LYS A 519 -1.74 -11.69 2.40
C LYS A 519 -1.47 -10.20 2.19
N GLY A 520 -0.68 -9.83 1.16
CA GLY A 520 -0.37 -8.45 0.81
C GLY A 520 0.72 -7.79 1.65
N PHE A 521 1.52 -8.56 2.38
CA PHE A 521 2.61 -8.05 3.23
C PHE A 521 3.98 -8.13 2.55
N THR A 522 4.83 -7.14 2.80
CA THR A 522 6.22 -7.05 2.34
C THR A 522 7.17 -7.90 3.22
N PRO A 523 8.43 -8.15 2.79
CA PRO A 523 9.46 -8.73 3.65
C PRO A 523 9.75 -7.90 4.91
N GLU A 524 9.62 -6.58 4.82
CA GLU A 524 9.72 -5.65 5.95
C GLU A 524 8.58 -5.86 6.94
N GLU A 525 7.32 -5.93 6.48
CA GLU A 525 6.16 -6.15 7.34
C GLU A 525 6.13 -7.55 7.98
N LEU A 526 6.71 -8.55 7.32
CA LEU A 526 7.05 -9.83 7.95
C LEU A 526 7.99 -9.62 9.14
N VAL A 527 9.13 -8.93 8.93
CA VAL A 527 10.12 -8.66 9.98
C VAL A 527 9.51 -7.82 11.12
N ILE A 528 8.69 -6.80 10.81
CA ILE A 528 7.94 -6.01 11.78
C ILE A 528 7.06 -6.91 12.64
N LEU A 529 6.15 -7.69 12.04
CA LEU A 529 5.16 -8.49 12.75
C LEU A 529 5.80 -9.63 13.56
N SER A 530 6.91 -10.21 13.10
CA SER A 530 7.71 -11.17 13.88
C SER A 530 8.26 -10.58 15.19
N GLY A 531 8.41 -9.25 15.30
CA GLY A 531 8.76 -8.57 16.54
C GLY A 531 7.76 -8.79 17.68
N ALA A 532 6.55 -9.26 17.40
CA ALA A 532 5.58 -9.70 18.42
C ALA A 532 6.12 -10.82 19.32
N HIS A 533 7.08 -11.62 18.84
CA HIS A 533 7.79 -12.64 19.63
C HIS A 533 8.71 -12.03 20.71
N SER A 534 8.78 -10.70 20.83
CA SER A 534 9.44 -10.04 21.97
C SER A 534 8.76 -10.26 23.33
N ILE A 535 7.54 -10.82 23.35
CA ILE A 535 6.77 -11.19 24.55
C ILE A 535 6.16 -12.58 24.45
N GLY A 536 5.93 -13.20 25.62
CA GLY A 536 5.20 -14.46 25.74
C GLY A 536 6.08 -15.67 25.99
N LYS A 537 5.48 -16.86 25.87
CA LYS A 537 6.11 -18.16 26.16
C LYS A 537 5.71 -19.17 25.10
N ALA A 538 6.65 -20.05 24.73
CA ALA A 538 6.42 -21.14 23.79
C ALA A 538 6.73 -22.50 24.45
N HIS A 539 5.96 -23.53 24.09
CA HIS A 539 6.23 -24.90 24.53
C HIS A 539 7.40 -25.51 23.74
N CYS A 540 8.15 -26.40 24.38
CA CYS A 540 9.31 -27.06 23.78
C CYS A 540 9.00 -27.79 22.47
N SER A 541 7.76 -28.27 22.28
CA SER A 541 7.26 -28.83 21.01
C SER A 541 7.38 -27.91 19.79
N ASN A 542 7.50 -26.59 19.99
CA ASN A 542 7.55 -25.60 18.92
C ASN A 542 8.97 -25.21 18.51
N PHE A 543 10.00 -25.69 19.20
CA PHE A 543 11.41 -25.36 18.90
C PHE A 543 12.38 -26.52 19.21
N ASP A 544 11.88 -27.76 19.26
CA ASP A 544 12.68 -28.95 19.52
C ASP A 544 13.77 -29.20 18.46
N ASP A 545 13.57 -28.72 17.23
CA ASP A 545 14.57 -28.66 16.16
C ASP A 545 15.82 -27.84 16.56
N ARG A 546 15.63 -26.76 17.32
CA ARG A 546 16.70 -25.85 17.76
C ARG A 546 17.60 -26.49 18.80
N LEU A 547 17.12 -27.49 19.53
CA LEU A 547 17.90 -28.25 20.52
C LEU A 547 19.06 -29.04 19.88
N THR A 548 19.00 -29.23 18.55
CA THR A 548 20.03 -29.90 17.74
C THR A 548 20.58 -29.05 16.59
N ALA A 549 20.15 -27.80 16.45
CA ALA A 549 20.63 -26.89 15.41
C ALA A 549 22.10 -26.50 15.62
N PRO A 550 22.88 -26.28 14.56
CA PRO A 550 24.32 -25.98 14.66
C PRO A 550 24.59 -24.59 15.25
N ASP A 551 25.81 -24.38 15.74
CA ASP A 551 26.24 -23.13 16.40
C ASP A 551 26.13 -21.87 15.50
N SER A 552 26.05 -22.06 14.18
CA SER A 552 25.78 -21.01 13.20
C SER A 552 24.33 -20.50 13.19
N GLU A 553 23.38 -21.29 13.73
CA GLU A 553 21.94 -20.99 13.77
C GLU A 553 21.41 -20.68 15.18
N ILE A 554 22.10 -21.14 16.21
CA ILE A 554 21.76 -20.89 17.60
C ILE A 554 23.03 -20.78 18.44
N ASN A 555 23.09 -19.83 19.36
CA ASN A 555 24.19 -19.75 20.31
C ASN A 555 24.28 -21.06 21.13
N ALA A 556 25.47 -21.66 21.19
CA ALA A 556 25.68 -22.97 21.81
C ALA A 556 25.29 -23.00 23.30
N ASP A 557 25.65 -21.98 24.07
CA ASP A 557 25.26 -21.88 25.48
C ASP A 557 23.74 -21.73 25.63
N TYR A 558 23.09 -20.95 24.76
CA TYR A 558 21.64 -20.79 24.82
C TYR A 558 20.93 -22.12 24.52
N ARG A 559 21.38 -22.83 23.48
CA ARG A 559 20.91 -24.17 23.15
C ARG A 559 21.13 -25.16 24.30
N ASP A 560 22.37 -25.30 24.77
CA ASP A 560 22.78 -26.43 25.60
C ASP A 560 22.61 -26.18 27.10
N ASN A 561 22.87 -24.96 27.55
CA ASN A 561 22.81 -24.56 28.95
C ASN A 561 21.45 -24.02 29.39
N VAL A 562 20.62 -23.52 28.46
CA VAL A 562 19.27 -23.01 28.76
C VAL A 562 18.19 -23.94 28.17
N LEU A 563 17.99 -23.93 26.85
CA LEU A 563 16.85 -24.62 26.22
C LEU A 563 16.86 -26.14 26.45
N ASN A 564 18.00 -26.78 26.26
CA ASN A 564 18.17 -28.21 26.48
C ASN A 564 17.90 -28.60 27.95
N LYS A 565 18.22 -27.76 28.94
CA LYS A 565 17.94 -28.07 30.35
C LYS A 565 16.44 -28.03 30.65
N THR A 566 15.73 -27.00 30.17
CA THR A 566 14.27 -26.91 30.34
C THR A 566 13.55 -28.04 29.60
N CYS A 567 13.86 -28.26 28.32
CA CYS A 567 13.10 -29.15 27.45
C CYS A 567 13.38 -30.65 27.65
N LYS A 568 14.53 -31.04 28.22
CA LYS A 568 14.80 -32.44 28.63
C LYS A 568 13.79 -32.98 29.65
N SER A 569 13.08 -32.12 30.36
CA SER A 569 12.13 -32.53 31.41
C SER A 569 10.73 -32.85 30.90
N SER A 570 10.25 -32.16 29.86
CA SER A 570 8.91 -32.32 29.28
C SER A 570 8.76 -31.51 27.99
N SER A 571 8.13 -32.08 26.95
CA SER A 571 7.74 -31.32 25.74
C SER A 571 6.65 -30.26 26.02
N ALA A 572 5.89 -30.42 27.10
CA ALA A 572 4.91 -29.45 27.58
C ALA A 572 5.53 -28.32 28.43
N ALA A 573 6.82 -28.43 28.82
CA ALA A 573 7.52 -27.31 29.43
C ALA A 573 7.55 -26.12 28.47
N ALA A 574 7.52 -24.90 29.01
CA ALA A 574 7.52 -23.67 28.22
C ALA A 574 8.66 -22.75 28.65
N ASN A 575 9.31 -22.10 27.68
CA ASN A 575 10.29 -21.04 27.92
C ASN A 575 9.70 -19.71 27.42
N PRO A 576 10.10 -18.58 28.03
CA PRO A 576 9.95 -17.26 27.43
C PRO A 576 10.50 -17.21 26.00
N THR A 577 9.84 -16.46 25.12
CA THR A 577 10.28 -16.32 23.71
C THR A 577 11.56 -15.52 23.57
N LEU A 578 11.85 -14.60 24.51
CA LEU A 578 13.11 -13.89 24.61
C LEU A 578 13.93 -14.29 25.84
N ILE A 579 15.25 -14.32 25.63
CA ILE A 579 16.24 -14.65 26.66
C ILE A 579 16.21 -13.73 27.90
N ARG A 580 15.77 -12.47 27.78
CA ARG A 580 15.75 -11.53 28.91
C ARG A 580 14.77 -11.94 30.02
N ASP A 581 13.68 -12.61 29.65
CA ASP A 581 12.55 -12.91 30.52
C ASP A 581 12.75 -14.29 31.20
N ILE A 582 13.89 -14.92 30.93
CA ILE A 582 14.39 -16.12 31.60
C ILE A 582 15.11 -15.69 32.88
N ASP A 583 14.88 -16.44 33.96
CA ASP A 583 15.53 -16.19 35.25
C ASP A 583 17.08 -16.17 35.14
N ALA A 584 17.70 -15.17 35.76
CA ALA A 584 19.13 -14.93 35.63
C ALA A 584 20.01 -16.09 36.13
N ALA A 585 19.56 -16.87 37.13
CA ALA A 585 20.28 -18.05 37.59
C ALA A 585 20.18 -19.22 36.58
N THR A 586 19.18 -19.21 35.70
CA THR A 586 19.06 -20.16 34.58
C THR A 586 19.98 -19.77 33.41
N LEU A 587 20.23 -18.47 33.21
CA LEU A 587 21.05 -17.96 32.10
C LEU A 587 22.57 -18.14 32.29
N GLY A 588 23.06 -18.08 33.54
CA GLY A 588 24.50 -18.15 33.81
C GLY A 588 25.28 -17.05 33.08
N ASP A 589 26.34 -17.43 32.36
CA ASP A 589 27.24 -16.48 31.67
C ASP A 589 26.54 -15.65 30.57
N LEU A 590 25.41 -16.14 30.03
CA LEU A 590 24.59 -15.41 29.06
C LEU A 590 23.88 -14.17 29.65
N ALA A 591 23.81 -14.04 30.98
CA ALA A 591 23.22 -12.87 31.64
C ALA A 591 23.91 -11.55 31.22
N SER A 592 25.17 -11.60 30.78
CA SER A 592 25.91 -10.45 30.25
C SER A 592 25.42 -9.92 28.89
N TYR A 593 24.69 -10.74 28.12
CA TYR A 593 24.11 -10.37 26.81
C TYR A 593 22.66 -9.85 26.93
N VAL A 594 22.06 -9.95 28.11
CA VAL A 594 20.70 -9.49 28.36
C VAL A 594 20.66 -7.97 28.41
N VAL A 595 19.93 -7.35 27.49
CA VAL A 595 19.45 -5.96 27.66
C VAL A 595 18.27 -6.01 28.66
N PRO A 596 18.40 -5.44 29.87
CA PRO A 596 17.32 -5.52 30.85
C PRO A 596 16.13 -4.68 30.39
N ALA A 597 14.95 -5.31 30.28
CA ALA A 597 13.70 -4.55 30.23
C ALA A 597 13.43 -3.96 31.62
N VAL A 598 13.06 -2.68 31.68
CA VAL A 598 12.73 -2.01 32.94
C VAL A 598 11.31 -2.43 33.37
N GLY A 599 11.20 -3.62 33.98
CA GLY A 599 10.00 -4.07 34.71
C GLY A 599 9.29 -5.35 34.24
N GLY A 600 9.90 -6.20 33.40
CA GLY A 600 9.38 -7.53 33.01
C GLY A 600 9.01 -7.67 31.52
N ASP A 601 8.09 -8.58 31.19
CA ASP A 601 7.60 -8.84 29.83
C ASP A 601 7.09 -7.54 29.15
N TYR A 602 7.92 -6.89 28.33
CA TYR A 602 7.55 -5.71 27.53
C TYR A 602 7.77 -5.97 26.03
N LEU A 603 6.80 -5.50 25.25
CA LEU A 603 6.80 -5.49 23.79
C LEU A 603 7.78 -4.40 23.32
N ASP A 604 8.98 -4.81 22.90
CA ASP A 604 10.06 -3.92 22.46
C ASP A 604 10.97 -4.55 21.39
N ASN A 605 11.90 -3.75 20.88
CA ASN A 605 12.78 -4.11 19.76
C ASN A 605 13.96 -5.06 20.10
N SER A 606 14.03 -5.61 21.31
CA SER A 606 15.14 -6.49 21.72
C SER A 606 15.08 -7.86 21.06
N TYR A 607 13.94 -8.23 20.49
CA TYR A 607 13.80 -9.36 19.56
C TYR A 607 14.91 -9.31 18.49
N TYR A 608 14.99 -8.21 17.73
CA TYR A 608 15.96 -8.04 16.64
C TYR A 608 17.42 -8.08 17.09
N LYS A 609 17.71 -7.58 18.30
CA LYS A 609 19.04 -7.72 18.92
C LYS A 609 19.36 -9.19 19.20
N ASN A 610 18.39 -9.98 19.63
CA ASN A 610 18.55 -11.42 19.82
C ASN A 610 18.65 -12.18 18.49
N ASN A 611 17.96 -11.76 17.41
CA ASN A 611 18.16 -12.34 16.06
C ASN A 611 19.63 -12.19 15.64
N LYS A 612 20.21 -10.98 15.78
CA LYS A 612 21.62 -10.67 15.45
C LYS A 612 22.66 -11.47 16.27
N ASN A 613 22.27 -12.02 17.42
CA ASN A 613 23.14 -12.79 18.31
C ASN A 613 22.84 -14.30 18.31
N ASN A 614 21.95 -14.80 17.44
CA ASN A 614 21.47 -16.19 17.44
C ASN A 614 20.83 -16.62 18.79
N LEU A 615 20.16 -15.69 19.49
CA LEU A 615 19.50 -15.86 20.80
C LEU A 615 17.95 -15.86 20.72
N VAL A 616 17.39 -16.13 19.54
CA VAL A 616 15.93 -16.26 19.32
C VAL A 616 15.46 -17.70 19.41
N LEU A 617 14.20 -17.89 19.82
CA LEU A 617 13.65 -19.21 20.16
C LEU A 617 13.23 -20.04 18.95
N PHE A 618 12.60 -19.47 17.92
CA PHE A 618 12.13 -20.23 16.75
C PHE A 618 13.15 -20.22 15.58
N HIS A 619 13.17 -21.27 14.75
CA HIS A 619 13.98 -21.27 13.53
C HIS A 619 13.47 -20.22 12.54
N SER A 620 12.15 -20.00 12.46
CA SER A 620 11.54 -18.95 11.65
C SER A 620 12.03 -17.54 12.03
N ASP A 621 12.31 -17.29 13.31
CA ASP A 621 12.91 -16.03 13.77
C ASP A 621 14.36 -15.90 13.29
N TRP A 622 15.16 -16.95 13.52
CA TRP A 622 16.57 -16.95 13.09
C TRP A 622 16.68 -16.79 11.57
N ALA A 623 15.80 -17.44 10.80
CA ALA A 623 15.83 -17.39 9.34
C ALA A 623 15.71 -15.96 8.77
N LEU A 624 15.17 -14.99 9.52
CA LEU A 624 15.09 -13.58 9.13
C LEU A 624 16.47 -12.92 8.96
N VAL A 625 17.56 -13.45 9.53
CA VAL A 625 18.93 -12.97 9.23
C VAL A 625 19.54 -13.61 7.97
N GLY A 626 18.87 -14.59 7.36
CA GLY A 626 19.40 -15.40 6.25
C GLY A 626 19.36 -14.76 4.86
N THR A 627 18.65 -13.64 4.67
CA THR A 627 18.56 -12.94 3.37
C THR A 627 18.67 -11.42 3.53
N ASN A 628 19.35 -10.73 2.60
CA ASN A 628 19.48 -9.27 2.62
C ASN A 628 18.13 -8.54 2.70
N SER A 629 17.09 -9.06 2.04
CA SER A 629 15.74 -8.50 2.02
C SER A 629 15.00 -8.54 3.36
N THR A 630 15.51 -9.25 4.36
CA THR A 630 14.97 -9.27 5.73
C THR A 630 16.01 -8.79 6.75
N LEU A 631 17.28 -9.15 6.55
CA LEU A 631 18.40 -8.76 7.41
C LEU A 631 18.56 -7.24 7.53
N GLN A 632 18.29 -6.46 6.47
CA GLN A 632 18.36 -5.00 6.54
C GLN A 632 17.37 -4.43 7.58
N HIS A 633 16.13 -4.91 7.58
CA HIS A 633 15.08 -4.48 8.52
C HIS A 633 15.32 -5.03 9.94
N VAL A 634 15.91 -6.23 10.07
CA VAL A 634 16.37 -6.74 11.37
C VAL A 634 17.46 -5.83 11.97
N ASN A 635 18.36 -5.27 11.16
CA ASN A 635 19.35 -4.31 11.65
C ASN A 635 18.71 -2.98 12.04
N GLU A 636 17.86 -2.42 11.17
CA GLU A 636 17.11 -1.18 11.38
C GLU A 636 16.30 -1.21 12.68
N TYR A 637 15.48 -2.23 12.90
CA TYR A 637 14.68 -2.35 14.12
C TYR A 637 15.50 -2.72 15.35
N ALA A 638 16.65 -3.43 15.23
CA ALA A 638 17.56 -3.61 16.36
C ALA A 638 18.16 -2.28 16.86
N GLU A 639 18.33 -1.30 15.97
CA GLU A 639 18.94 -0.01 16.25
C GLU A 639 17.89 1.06 16.64
N ASN A 640 16.69 1.01 16.05
CA ASN A 640 15.64 2.01 16.27
C ASN A 640 14.31 1.41 16.78
N GLY A 641 14.18 1.31 18.10
CA GLY A 641 12.96 0.80 18.74
C GLY A 641 11.75 1.74 18.68
N THR A 642 11.97 3.05 18.48
CA THR A 642 10.87 4.01 18.28
C THR A 642 10.25 3.86 16.90
N LEU A 643 11.07 3.69 15.86
CA LEU A 643 10.60 3.35 14.51
C LEU A 643 9.85 2.02 14.53
N TRP A 644 10.42 0.98 15.15
CA TRP A 644 9.72 -0.30 15.28
C TRP A 644 8.33 -0.18 15.94
N ASN A 645 8.19 0.60 17.01
CA ASN A 645 6.89 0.80 17.67
C ASN A 645 5.85 1.43 16.73
N ILE A 646 6.27 2.37 15.88
CA ILE A 646 5.42 3.05 14.89
C ILE A 646 5.03 2.06 13.78
N ASP A 647 6.00 1.36 13.21
CA ASP A 647 5.77 0.47 12.08
C ASP A 647 4.99 -0.79 12.50
N PHE A 648 5.24 -1.30 13.71
CA PHE A 648 4.46 -2.40 14.30
C PHE A 648 3.00 -1.99 14.53
N ALA A 649 2.75 -0.75 14.97
CA ALA A 649 1.39 -0.22 15.05
C ALA A 649 0.71 -0.16 13.66
N GLN A 650 1.41 0.31 12.63
CA GLN A 650 0.91 0.34 11.26
C GLN A 650 0.67 -1.06 10.66
N ALA A 651 1.58 -2.00 10.90
CA ALA A 651 1.45 -3.39 10.46
C ALA A 651 0.27 -4.10 11.15
N LEU A 652 0.01 -3.82 12.43
CA LEU A 652 -1.21 -4.28 13.12
C LEU A 652 -2.48 -3.62 12.58
N VAL A 653 -2.46 -2.34 12.19
CA VAL A 653 -3.58 -1.70 11.46
C VAL A 653 -3.84 -2.44 10.14
N LYS A 654 -2.81 -2.74 9.35
CA LYS A 654 -2.93 -3.46 8.08
C LYS A 654 -3.44 -4.89 8.28
N LEU A 655 -2.89 -5.62 9.26
CA LEU A 655 -3.35 -6.94 9.68
C LEU A 655 -4.83 -6.93 10.06
N SER A 656 -5.27 -5.94 10.84
CA SER A 656 -6.68 -5.79 11.22
C SER A 656 -7.64 -5.58 10.03
N LYS A 657 -7.13 -5.09 8.89
CA LYS A 657 -7.92 -4.82 7.67
C LYS A 657 -8.05 -6.04 6.75
N LEU A 658 -7.42 -7.18 7.06
CA LEU A 658 -7.63 -8.41 6.31
C LEU A 658 -9.11 -8.80 6.34
N ALA A 659 -9.72 -8.92 5.16
CA ALA A 659 -11.13 -9.22 4.99
C ALA A 659 -11.37 -10.73 4.83
N MET A 660 -12.56 -11.18 5.26
CA MET A 660 -13.09 -12.51 4.94
C MET A 660 -13.00 -12.82 3.43
N PRO A 661 -12.92 -14.11 3.02
CA PRO A 661 -12.93 -14.49 1.62
C PRO A 661 -14.22 -14.02 0.94
N ALA A 662 -14.13 -13.58 -0.31
CA ALA A 662 -15.26 -13.05 -1.07
C ALA A 662 -16.47 -14.01 -1.06
N GLY A 663 -17.67 -13.45 -0.80
CA GLY A 663 -18.90 -14.23 -0.67
C GLY A 663 -19.14 -14.85 0.71
N SER A 664 -18.24 -14.66 1.68
CA SER A 664 -18.50 -15.05 3.07
C SER A 664 -19.66 -14.25 3.67
N VAL A 665 -20.41 -14.91 4.57
CA VAL A 665 -21.46 -14.28 5.36
C VAL A 665 -21.03 -14.21 6.83
N GLY A 666 -21.48 -13.18 7.53
CA GLY A 666 -21.23 -12.99 8.95
C GLY A 666 -22.45 -12.48 9.70
N GLN A 667 -22.34 -12.44 11.02
CA GLN A 667 -23.41 -12.04 11.95
C GLN A 667 -22.85 -11.18 13.09
N ILE A 668 -23.70 -10.76 14.04
CA ILE A 668 -23.26 -10.35 15.37
C ILE A 668 -23.64 -11.47 16.33
N ARG A 669 -22.67 -12.26 16.80
CA ARG A 669 -22.93 -13.37 17.74
C ARG A 669 -23.34 -12.83 19.10
N LYS A 670 -24.24 -13.52 19.81
CA LYS A 670 -24.51 -13.23 21.24
C LYS A 670 -23.40 -13.73 22.17
N THR A 671 -22.77 -14.85 21.81
CA THR A 671 -21.58 -15.39 22.48
C THR A 671 -20.50 -15.65 21.45
N CYS A 672 -19.24 -15.32 21.74
CA CYS A 672 -18.16 -15.51 20.77
C CYS A 672 -17.89 -16.99 20.42
N ARG A 673 -18.42 -17.91 21.22
CA ARG A 673 -18.17 -19.35 21.13
C ARG A 673 -19.02 -20.10 20.11
N ALA A 674 -20.15 -19.55 19.72
CA ALA A 674 -21.10 -20.23 18.85
C ALA A 674 -21.75 -19.27 17.84
N ILE A 675 -22.17 -19.83 16.71
CA ILE A 675 -23.08 -19.15 15.79
C ILE A 675 -24.46 -18.95 16.46
N ASN A 676 -25.19 -17.88 16.15
CA ASN A 676 -26.59 -17.80 16.52
C ASN A 676 -27.40 -18.82 15.69
N TYR A 677 -28.49 -19.33 16.26
CA TYR A 677 -29.48 -20.21 15.63
C TYR A 677 -30.87 -19.57 15.69
#